data_AF-A0A6P0N3E9-F1
#
_entry.id   AF-A0A6P0N3E9-F1
#
_cell.length_a   1.000
_cell.length_b   1.000
_cell.length_c   1.000
_cell.angle_alpha   90.00
_cell.angle_beta   90.00
_cell.angle_gamma   90.00
#
_symmetry.space_group_name_H-M   'P 1'
#
loop_
_entity.id
_entity.type
_entity.pdbx_description
1 polymer ?
#
loop_
_entity_poly.entity_id
_entity_poly.type
_entity_poly.pdbx_seq_one_letter_code
_entity_poly.pdbx_strand_id
1 'polypeptide(L)'
;MASIPNPTLAAGLEALKQGNYQDAIAHLEGVCEMELDDSIVTEASQSLVQAYPKHGQPEKAIALCQHLSEHPDPHIQEWAAKTEAELISKYPVAAKSPTDATGFTPLEDQASSPLKLSRKPNQTASSSSLLPVPYSPPDIPTLYTPRPRWRNCGRAQHWHPLKSPKMERLWLVAIAVAIAFFWLLRVLVEFAMETINSILVELPWFRPFQLLYRDPTLALGITLAILFILSPWLMDGLLQFHGLETLSLTKLASRHPESAKVIQKVCRKRRLPLPSLKVLPTDATVALTYGNLPRTARIVVSQGLLDQLKDDEIANIYAGQLGHIINRDFILMSLGVLIIQIPYTIYWQIPQWAEKLKELLLVKLPGARGWLSAILLGITGTVASLSYSIYWVLSLPLLWLSRARVYYSDRIAISTTGNPNGLTRALLKIALGISEDIQISGQTSGLLESFDVLLPVGYQQAMVIGSFSPTTPFEDILKWDCTNPYRYWLIINSAHPLLGERLHLPKRYAHFLKLHAELDLPALIPASRNRAEFFSKLSNSYKALPLLQSTLIFGVIMGAALRGILWMIGKLSDMFDIWQLIWLHNANSFIDACILIAFSISVFLWINNYFPDLKPTNIGTDPDLGDYFATTVTLPPDSRPVLLSGKLLGRSGLRNWLGQDLI
;
A
#
# COMPACT_ATOMS: atom_id res chain seq x y z
N MET A 1 1.97 37.78 -0.48
CA MET A 1 2.54 37.78 -1.84
C MET A 1 1.68 36.93 -2.75
N ALA A 2 1.29 37.38 -3.95
CA ALA A 2 0.56 36.54 -4.91
C ALA A 2 1.42 35.34 -5.33
N SER A 3 0.84 34.14 -5.43
CA SER A 3 1.59 32.96 -5.88
C SER A 3 1.91 33.11 -7.37
N ILE A 4 3.17 32.86 -7.73
CA ILE A 4 3.58 32.90 -9.14
C ILE A 4 2.88 31.75 -9.87
N PRO A 5 2.24 31.98 -11.03
CA PRO A 5 1.40 30.98 -11.69
C PRO A 5 2.20 29.78 -12.25
N ASN A 6 3.48 29.95 -12.56
CA ASN A 6 4.35 28.89 -13.08
C ASN A 6 5.74 28.95 -12.43
N PRO A 7 5.90 28.48 -11.19
CA PRO A 7 7.21 28.39 -10.56
C PRO A 7 8.09 27.37 -11.31
N THR A 8 9.34 27.72 -11.56
CA THR A 8 10.32 26.82 -12.16
C THR A 8 11.66 26.99 -11.47
N LEU A 9 12.38 25.89 -11.32
CA LEU A 9 13.71 25.90 -10.71
C LEU A 9 14.65 26.83 -11.48
N ALA A 10 14.65 26.77 -12.82
CA ALA A 10 15.48 27.61 -13.67
C ALA A 10 15.23 29.12 -13.43
N ALA A 11 13.97 29.56 -13.41
CA ALA A 11 13.63 30.96 -13.15
C ALA A 11 14.01 31.39 -11.72
N GLY A 12 13.81 30.51 -10.73
CA GLY A 12 14.22 30.78 -9.34
C GLY A 12 15.74 30.94 -9.20
N LEU A 13 16.51 30.05 -9.83
CA LEU A 13 17.98 30.12 -9.85
C LEU A 13 18.49 31.34 -10.63
N GLU A 14 17.83 31.73 -11.71
CA GLU A 14 18.17 32.92 -12.48
C GLU A 14 17.91 34.20 -11.68
N ALA A 15 16.73 34.32 -11.06
CA ALA A 15 16.40 35.45 -10.18
C ALA A 15 17.34 35.55 -8.98
N LEU A 16 17.77 34.41 -8.41
CA LEU A 16 18.76 34.35 -7.35
C LEU A 16 20.11 34.93 -7.81
N LYS A 17 20.56 34.58 -9.02
CA LYS A 17 21.79 35.10 -9.63
C LYS A 17 21.70 36.61 -9.94
N GLN A 18 20.52 37.08 -10.33
CA GLN A 18 20.26 38.49 -10.61
C GLN A 18 20.08 39.35 -9.33
N GLY A 19 20.09 38.73 -8.14
CA GLY A 19 19.90 39.43 -6.87
C GLY A 19 18.45 39.83 -6.58
N ASN A 20 17.49 39.37 -7.38
CA ASN A 20 16.06 39.58 -7.15
C ASN A 20 15.52 38.49 -6.21
N TYR A 21 15.79 38.66 -4.91
CA TYR A 21 15.51 37.63 -3.90
C TYR A 21 14.02 37.38 -3.70
N GLN A 22 13.15 38.38 -3.92
CA GLN A 22 11.71 38.23 -3.78
C GLN A 22 11.15 37.27 -4.84
N ASP A 23 11.53 37.47 -6.11
CA ASP A 23 11.10 36.59 -7.19
C ASP A 23 11.77 35.22 -7.10
N ALA A 24 13.04 35.17 -6.68
CA ALA A 24 13.73 33.91 -6.43
C ALA A 24 12.99 33.07 -5.38
N ILE A 25 12.65 33.64 -4.22
CA ILE A 25 11.91 32.95 -3.16
C ILE A 25 10.56 32.46 -3.68
N ALA A 26 9.80 33.32 -4.35
CA ALA A 26 8.46 32.96 -4.84
C ALA A 26 8.49 31.84 -5.89
N HIS A 27 9.51 31.80 -6.76
CA HIS A 27 9.70 30.69 -7.70
C HIS A 27 10.16 29.41 -6.99
N LEU A 28 11.10 29.49 -6.05
CA LEU A 28 11.67 28.32 -5.40
C LEU A 28 10.71 27.69 -4.37
N GLU A 29 9.98 28.48 -3.58
CA GLU A 29 8.91 28.00 -2.69
C GLU A 29 7.84 27.26 -3.51
N GLY A 30 7.41 27.84 -4.63
CA GLY A 30 6.44 27.21 -5.52
C GLY A 30 6.96 25.91 -6.15
N VAL A 31 8.27 25.75 -6.38
CA VAL A 31 8.86 24.48 -6.83
C VAL A 31 8.81 23.43 -5.71
N CYS A 32 9.19 23.80 -4.49
CA CYS A 32 9.17 22.88 -3.35
C CYS A 32 7.76 22.36 -3.05
N GLU A 33 6.73 23.16 -3.29
CA GLU A 33 5.34 22.80 -3.03
C GLU A 33 4.66 22.06 -4.20
N MET A 34 5.07 22.30 -5.45
CA MET A 34 4.36 21.73 -6.61
C MET A 34 5.03 20.53 -7.28
N GLU A 35 6.35 20.40 -7.18
CA GLU A 35 7.10 19.42 -7.96
C GLU A 35 7.03 18.03 -7.30
N LEU A 36 6.92 16.98 -8.13
CA LEU A 36 6.85 15.59 -7.67
C LEU A 36 8.23 14.93 -7.59
N ASP A 37 9.24 15.54 -8.21
CA ASP A 37 10.60 15.04 -8.18
C ASP A 37 11.34 15.63 -6.99
N ASP A 38 11.62 14.79 -5.99
CA ASP A 38 12.34 15.22 -4.79
C ASP A 38 13.73 15.81 -5.12
N SER A 39 14.34 15.56 -6.29
CA SER A 39 15.65 16.13 -6.65
C SER A 39 15.55 17.61 -6.93
N ILE A 40 14.52 17.97 -7.68
CA ILE A 40 14.20 19.34 -7.99
C ILE A 40 13.77 20.07 -6.72
N VAL A 41 13.00 19.41 -5.83
CA VAL A 41 12.58 19.98 -4.54
C VAL A 41 13.77 20.20 -3.59
N THR A 42 14.71 19.25 -3.50
CA THR A 42 15.92 19.40 -2.67
C THR A 42 16.80 20.54 -3.19
N GLU A 43 17.03 20.62 -4.51
CA GLU A 43 17.82 21.69 -5.12
C GLU A 43 17.18 23.07 -4.91
N ALA A 44 15.85 23.15 -5.04
CA ALA A 44 15.11 24.38 -4.75
C ALA A 44 15.23 24.77 -3.28
N SER A 45 15.14 23.81 -2.36
CA SER A 45 15.30 24.03 -0.91
C SER A 45 16.69 24.55 -0.55
N GLN A 46 17.77 23.97 -1.11
CA GLN A 46 19.13 24.48 -0.90
C GLN A 46 19.30 25.91 -1.41
N SER A 47 18.65 26.24 -2.52
CA SER A 47 18.66 27.59 -3.09
C SER A 47 17.87 28.59 -2.23
N LEU A 48 16.77 28.15 -1.60
CA LEU A 48 16.00 28.95 -0.64
C LEU A 48 16.79 29.31 0.61
N VAL A 49 17.59 28.37 1.14
CA VAL A 49 18.50 28.64 2.28
C VAL A 49 19.43 29.82 1.97
N GLN A 50 19.85 29.99 0.71
CA GLN A 50 20.69 31.11 0.28
C GLN A 50 19.88 32.41 0.06
N ALA A 51 18.63 32.30 -0.37
CA ALA A 51 17.76 33.42 -0.71
C ALA A 51 17.16 34.11 0.52
N TYR A 52 16.69 33.32 1.50
CA TYR A 52 15.96 33.80 2.67
C TYR A 52 16.75 34.82 3.53
N PRO A 53 18.02 34.59 3.89
CA PRO A 53 18.78 35.57 4.68
C PRO A 53 18.99 36.88 3.92
N LYS A 54 19.16 36.81 2.58
CA LYS A 54 19.37 37.98 1.72
C LYS A 54 18.09 38.81 1.53
N HIS A 55 16.92 38.21 1.74
CA HIS A 55 15.62 38.90 1.80
C HIS A 55 15.20 39.26 3.25
N GLY A 56 16.09 39.10 4.24
CA GLY A 56 15.79 39.44 5.63
C GLY A 56 14.89 38.45 6.37
N GLN A 57 14.86 37.18 5.96
CA GLN A 57 14.11 36.09 6.62
C GLN A 57 15.05 34.97 7.12
N PRO A 58 16.08 35.25 7.94
CA PRO A 58 17.07 34.24 8.36
C PRO A 58 16.45 33.09 9.18
N GLU A 59 15.37 33.34 9.92
CA GLU A 59 14.66 32.31 10.71
C GLU A 59 14.13 31.16 9.84
N LYS A 60 13.57 31.49 8.67
CA LYS A 60 13.10 30.48 7.71
C LYS A 60 14.26 29.68 7.12
N ALA A 61 15.41 30.31 6.91
CA ALA A 61 16.61 29.63 6.44
C ALA A 61 17.12 28.62 7.46
N ILE A 62 17.14 29.00 8.74
CA ILE A 62 17.54 28.12 9.85
C ILE A 62 16.57 26.94 9.97
N ALA A 63 15.26 27.19 9.99
CA ALA A 63 14.25 26.13 10.03
C ALA A 63 14.34 25.17 8.84
N LEU A 64 14.64 25.69 7.64
CA LEU A 64 14.85 24.87 6.45
C LEU A 64 16.15 24.06 6.54
N CYS A 65 17.24 24.61 7.09
CA CYS A 65 18.46 23.85 7.37
C CYS A 65 18.21 22.73 8.39
N GLN A 66 17.44 22.98 9.44
CA GLN A 66 17.04 21.95 10.42
C GLN A 66 16.25 20.82 9.77
N HIS A 67 15.34 21.15 8.85
CA HIS A 67 14.66 20.11 8.07
C HIS A 67 15.64 19.37 7.13
N LEU A 68 16.60 20.06 6.51
CA LEU A 68 17.57 19.43 5.62
C LEU A 68 18.65 18.64 6.36
N SER A 69 18.87 18.86 7.66
CA SER A 69 19.79 18.06 8.48
C SER A 69 19.22 16.68 8.82
N GLU A 70 17.91 16.50 8.67
CA GLU A 70 17.23 15.20 8.72
C GLU A 70 17.20 14.49 7.35
N HIS A 71 17.79 15.10 6.30
CA HIS A 71 17.84 14.50 4.97
C HIS A 71 18.75 13.25 4.97
N PRO A 72 18.36 12.16 4.30
CA PRO A 72 19.13 10.91 4.29
C PRO A 72 20.46 10.98 3.51
N ASP A 73 20.69 12.05 2.74
CA ASP A 73 21.97 12.20 2.04
C ASP A 73 22.99 12.82 2.99
N PRO A 74 24.09 12.09 3.34
CA PRO A 74 25.07 12.58 4.30
C PRO A 74 25.72 13.90 3.84
N HIS A 75 25.86 14.12 2.53
CA HIS A 75 26.42 15.36 2.03
C HIS A 75 25.50 16.55 2.28
N ILE A 76 24.18 16.36 2.11
CA ILE A 76 23.18 17.39 2.38
C ILE A 76 23.05 17.63 3.88
N GLN A 77 23.09 16.57 4.68
CA GLN A 77 23.04 16.65 6.13
C GLN A 77 24.23 17.45 6.69
N GLU A 78 25.45 17.12 6.27
CA GLU A 78 26.66 17.83 6.70
C GLU A 78 26.66 19.28 6.21
N TRP A 79 26.26 19.52 4.96
CA TRP A 79 26.10 20.86 4.43
C TRP A 79 25.06 21.68 5.21
N ALA A 80 23.90 21.09 5.54
CA ALA A 80 22.83 21.75 6.25
C ALA A 80 23.23 22.09 7.69
N ALA A 81 23.86 21.14 8.41
CA ALA A 81 24.36 21.37 9.76
C ALA A 81 25.43 22.46 9.81
N LYS A 82 26.37 22.46 8.85
CA LYS A 82 27.39 23.51 8.76
C LYS A 82 26.77 24.87 8.44
N THR A 83 25.84 24.91 7.48
CA THR A 83 25.16 26.15 7.08
C THR A 83 24.27 26.70 8.19
N GLU A 84 23.60 25.83 8.95
CA GLU A 84 22.84 26.22 10.15
C GLU A 84 23.73 26.90 11.18
N ALA A 85 24.87 26.30 11.52
CA ALA A 85 25.83 26.87 12.47
C ALA A 85 26.36 28.24 12.00
N GLU A 86 26.66 28.39 10.70
CA GLU A 86 27.06 29.66 10.10
C GLU A 86 25.94 30.72 10.17
N LEU A 87 24.69 30.33 9.89
CA LEU A 87 23.54 31.23 9.95
C LEU A 87 23.21 31.68 11.37
N ILE A 88 23.26 30.77 12.35
CA ILE A 88 23.05 31.09 13.78
C ILE A 88 24.15 32.03 14.29
N SER A 89 25.41 31.81 13.88
CA SER A 89 26.52 32.69 14.22
C SER A 89 26.37 34.09 13.62
N LYS A 90 25.87 34.19 12.38
CA LYS A 90 25.73 35.46 11.65
C LYS A 90 24.46 36.24 12.00
N TYR A 91 23.40 35.54 12.38
CA TYR A 91 22.11 36.09 12.77
C TYR A 91 21.70 35.49 14.12
N PRO A 92 22.28 35.98 15.24
CA PRO A 92 21.90 35.50 16.56
C PRO A 92 20.42 35.83 16.79
N VAL A 93 19.57 34.81 16.70
CA VAL A 93 18.14 34.92 16.97
C VAL A 93 17.99 35.22 18.45
N ALA A 94 17.46 36.40 18.79
CA ALA A 94 17.04 36.68 20.16
C ALA A 94 15.97 35.65 20.51
N ALA A 95 16.24 34.82 21.51
CA ALA A 95 15.31 33.81 21.99
C ALA A 95 13.97 34.48 22.38
N LYS A 96 13.01 34.47 21.46
CA LYS A 96 11.61 34.63 21.80
C LYS A 96 11.06 33.24 22.07
N SER A 97 10.57 33.05 23.28
CA SER A 97 9.77 31.91 23.71
C SER A 97 8.70 31.59 22.65
N PRO A 98 8.38 30.30 22.41
CA PRO A 98 7.30 29.92 21.51
C PRO A 98 5.96 30.18 22.20
N THR A 99 5.49 31.41 22.18
CA THR A 99 4.13 31.81 22.60
C THR A 99 3.65 32.91 21.67
N ASP A 100 2.89 32.52 20.64
CA ASP A 100 1.52 32.98 20.39
C ASP A 100 1.07 32.65 18.96
N ALA A 101 0.69 31.38 18.75
CA ALA A 101 -0.28 30.99 17.73
C ALA A 101 -1.23 29.87 18.21
N THR A 102 -1.17 29.48 19.47
CA THR A 102 -2.10 28.55 20.11
C THR A 102 -2.47 29.13 21.47
N GLY A 103 -3.69 29.64 21.59
CA GLY A 103 -4.21 30.20 22.84
C GLY A 103 -4.34 29.13 23.91
N PHE A 104 -3.27 28.92 24.66
CA PHE A 104 -3.26 28.07 25.85
C PHE A 104 -2.38 28.73 26.91
N THR A 105 -3.02 29.21 27.99
CA THR A 105 -2.34 29.68 29.20
C THR A 105 -2.19 28.52 30.17
N PRO A 106 -0.96 28.17 30.62
CA PRO A 106 -0.80 27.19 31.68
C PRO A 106 -1.17 27.82 33.03
N LEU A 107 -1.98 27.12 33.83
CA LEU A 107 -2.20 27.44 35.23
C LEU A 107 -1.09 26.76 36.05
N GLU A 108 -0.28 27.59 36.72
CA GLU A 108 0.78 27.15 37.63
C GLU A 108 0.22 26.83 39.03
N ASP A 109 0.72 25.70 39.54
CA ASP A 109 0.78 25.17 40.90
C ASP A 109 -0.03 25.83 42.04
N GLN A 110 -0.97 25.04 42.59
CA GLN A 110 -1.23 25.02 44.03
C GLN A 110 -1.00 23.61 44.58
N ALA A 111 -0.11 23.58 45.58
CA ALA A 111 0.36 22.42 46.29
C ALA A 111 -0.72 21.70 47.13
N SER A 112 -0.42 20.42 47.40
CA SER A 112 -0.75 19.64 48.60
C SER A 112 -2.21 19.24 48.88
N SER A 113 -2.50 17.94 48.76
CA SER A 113 -2.92 17.06 49.88
C SER A 113 -3.26 15.65 49.40
N PRO A 114 -2.85 14.56 50.10
CA PRO A 114 -3.06 13.19 49.66
C PRO A 114 -4.37 12.62 50.24
N LEU A 115 -5.23 12.04 49.39
CA LEU A 115 -6.37 11.25 49.85
C LEU A 115 -6.14 9.77 49.57
N LYS A 116 -5.80 9.06 50.65
CA LYS A 116 -5.88 7.61 50.82
C LYS A 116 -7.29 7.12 50.49
N LEU A 117 -7.42 6.01 49.75
CA LEU A 117 -8.54 5.09 49.95
C LEU A 117 -8.09 3.62 49.91
N SER A 118 -7.81 3.14 51.13
CA SER A 118 -8.24 1.88 51.73
C SER A 118 -8.25 0.60 50.88
N ARG A 119 -7.19 -0.19 51.06
CA ARG A 119 -7.11 -1.62 50.76
C ARG A 119 -7.71 -2.39 51.95
N LYS A 120 -8.76 -3.18 51.75
CA LYS A 120 -9.20 -4.22 52.71
C LYS A 120 -8.70 -5.60 52.24
N PRO A 121 -8.08 -6.40 53.12
CA PRO A 121 -7.77 -7.80 52.86
C PRO A 121 -8.82 -8.73 53.46
N ASN A 122 -9.15 -9.83 52.78
CA ASN A 122 -9.30 -11.18 53.35
C ASN A 122 -9.69 -12.16 52.23
N GLN A 123 -8.85 -13.19 52.01
CA GLN A 123 -9.09 -14.61 52.36
C GLN A 123 -10.03 -15.28 51.35
N THR A 124 -9.76 -16.44 50.75
CA THR A 124 -8.92 -17.59 51.12
C THR A 124 -8.71 -18.44 49.86
N ALA A 125 -7.55 -19.10 49.77
CA ALA A 125 -7.31 -20.11 48.75
C ALA A 125 -8.22 -21.33 48.98
N SER A 126 -8.88 -21.81 47.92
CA SER A 126 -9.28 -23.21 47.80
C SER A 126 -9.08 -23.66 46.36
N SER A 127 -8.37 -24.76 46.21
CA SER A 127 -8.06 -25.46 44.97
C SER A 127 -9.23 -26.36 44.58
N SER A 128 -9.68 -26.32 43.32
CA SER A 128 -10.03 -27.51 42.54
C SER A 128 -10.60 -27.19 41.16
N SER A 129 -10.25 -28.07 40.22
CA SER A 129 -10.91 -28.40 38.94
C SER A 129 -10.66 -27.52 37.71
N LEU A 130 -9.99 -28.16 36.74
CA LEU A 130 -9.91 -27.87 35.32
C LEU A 130 -11.28 -28.00 34.65
N LEU A 131 -11.51 -27.16 33.61
CA LEU A 131 -12.57 -27.14 32.57
C LEU A 131 -13.60 -25.99 32.68
N PRO A 132 -14.14 -25.52 31.52
CA PRO A 132 -14.29 -24.11 31.21
C PRO A 132 -15.59 -23.51 31.76
N VAL A 133 -15.50 -22.27 32.22
CA VAL A 133 -16.65 -21.43 32.56
C VAL A 133 -17.54 -21.29 31.31
N PRO A 134 -18.86 -21.48 31.41
CA PRO A 134 -19.78 -21.23 30.31
C PRO A 134 -19.62 -19.79 29.82
N TYR A 135 -19.32 -19.63 28.54
CA TYR A 135 -19.26 -18.34 27.87
C TYR A 135 -20.67 -17.73 27.86
N SER A 136 -20.89 -16.71 28.68
CA SER A 136 -21.95 -15.75 28.45
C SER A 136 -21.48 -14.81 27.34
N PRO A 137 -22.22 -14.67 26.22
CA PRO A 137 -21.86 -13.69 25.21
C PRO A 137 -21.86 -12.31 25.87
N PRO A 138 -20.77 -11.52 25.78
CA PRO A 138 -20.85 -10.12 26.14
C PRO A 138 -21.89 -9.48 25.23
N ASP A 139 -22.77 -8.66 25.81
CA ASP A 139 -23.66 -7.79 25.06
C ASP A 139 -22.82 -7.11 23.96
N ILE A 140 -23.26 -7.19 22.71
CA ILE A 140 -22.63 -6.49 21.60
C ILE A 140 -22.55 -5.04 22.05
N PRO A 141 -21.36 -4.47 22.35
CA PRO A 141 -21.32 -3.10 22.78
C PRO A 141 -21.87 -2.29 21.61
N THR A 142 -22.98 -1.60 21.82
CA THR A 142 -23.39 -0.49 20.97
C THR A 142 -22.29 0.54 21.07
N LEU A 143 -21.26 0.37 20.25
CA LEU A 143 -20.10 1.23 20.17
C LEU A 143 -20.56 2.54 19.55
N TYR A 144 -21.06 3.44 20.38
CA TYR A 144 -21.04 4.86 20.07
C TYR A 144 -19.58 5.28 20.07
N THR A 145 -18.91 5.12 18.93
CA THR A 145 -17.57 5.67 18.69
C THR A 145 -17.73 7.16 18.39
N PRO A 146 -17.00 8.05 19.10
CA PRO A 146 -16.93 9.44 18.69
C PRO A 146 -16.42 9.47 17.24
N ARG A 147 -17.21 10.03 16.31
CA ARG A 147 -16.74 10.20 14.94
C ARG A 147 -15.51 11.12 14.95
N PRO A 148 -14.46 10.83 14.18
CA PRO A 148 -13.27 11.67 14.13
C PRO A 148 -13.66 13.11 13.77
N ARG A 149 -13.06 14.08 14.47
CA ARG A 149 -13.35 15.50 14.27
C ARG A 149 -12.67 15.99 12.99
N TRP A 150 -13.46 16.58 12.09
CA TRP A 150 -12.98 17.18 10.85
C TRP A 150 -12.74 18.68 11.05
N ARG A 151 -11.57 19.18 10.62
CA ARG A 151 -11.30 20.62 10.62
C ARG A 151 -12.15 21.34 9.58
N ASN A 152 -12.57 20.63 8.53
CA ASN A 152 -13.36 21.16 7.41
C ASN A 152 -12.70 22.39 6.78
N CYS A 153 -11.39 22.33 6.59
CA CYS A 153 -10.64 23.43 6.00
C CYS A 153 -11.14 23.72 4.58
N GLY A 154 -11.13 25.00 4.22
CA GLY A 154 -11.70 25.51 2.98
C GLY A 154 -10.96 25.05 1.71
N ARG A 155 -11.53 25.42 0.56
CA ARG A 155 -10.96 25.21 -0.77
C ARG A 155 -10.56 26.53 -1.40
N ALA A 156 -9.75 26.49 -2.47
CA ALA A 156 -9.44 27.69 -3.23
C ALA A 156 -10.67 28.17 -4.01
N GLN A 157 -10.99 29.46 -3.90
CA GLN A 157 -12.06 30.09 -4.68
C GLN A 157 -11.60 30.41 -6.10
N HIS A 158 -10.35 30.82 -6.23
CA HIS A 158 -9.69 31.09 -7.51
C HIS A 158 -8.33 30.40 -7.49
N TRP A 159 -8.05 29.56 -8.48
CA TRP A 159 -6.77 28.89 -8.60
C TRP A 159 -6.35 28.79 -10.07
N HIS A 160 -5.05 28.81 -10.27
CA HIS A 160 -4.46 28.53 -11.58
C HIS A 160 -4.21 27.02 -11.70
N PRO A 161 -4.35 26.44 -12.91
CA PRO A 161 -4.02 25.03 -13.12
C PRO A 161 -2.53 24.77 -12.78
N LEU A 162 -2.28 23.76 -11.96
CA LEU A 162 -0.92 23.31 -11.64
C LEU A 162 -0.19 22.82 -12.90
N LYS A 163 1.13 23.02 -12.96
CA LYS A 163 2.03 22.86 -14.12
C LYS A 163 1.98 21.56 -14.97
N SER A 164 1.15 20.55 -14.82
CA SER A 164 1.37 19.17 -15.39
C SER A 164 2.75 18.55 -15.05
N PRO A 165 2.80 17.39 -14.38
CA PRO A 165 4.06 16.75 -14.05
C PRO A 165 4.69 16.14 -15.31
N LYS A 166 6.01 15.93 -15.29
CA LYS A 166 6.70 15.16 -16.33
C LYS A 166 6.19 13.72 -16.31
N MET A 167 5.64 13.24 -17.42
CA MET A 167 5.04 11.91 -17.50
C MET A 167 6.05 10.78 -17.74
N GLU A 168 7.29 11.13 -18.13
CA GLU A 168 8.35 10.17 -18.50
C GLU A 168 8.54 9.09 -17.43
N ARG A 169 8.63 9.48 -16.16
CA ARG A 169 8.80 8.53 -15.05
C ARG A 169 7.63 7.56 -14.91
N LEU A 170 6.39 8.04 -15.06
CA LEU A 170 5.20 7.19 -15.01
C LEU A 170 5.18 6.19 -16.19
N TRP A 171 5.50 6.66 -17.39
CA TRP A 171 5.56 5.80 -18.59
C TRP A 171 6.68 4.77 -18.51
N LEU A 172 7.86 5.14 -18.00
CA LEU A 172 8.97 4.20 -17.77
C LEU A 172 8.57 3.11 -16.78
N VAL A 173 7.91 3.47 -15.67
CA VAL A 173 7.38 2.50 -14.71
C VAL A 173 6.34 1.59 -15.38
N ALA A 174 5.39 2.15 -16.13
CA ALA A 174 4.38 1.37 -16.81
C ALA A 174 4.96 0.39 -17.85
N ILE A 175 5.96 0.82 -18.64
CA ILE A 175 6.65 -0.04 -19.61
C ILE A 175 7.41 -1.15 -18.88
N ALA A 176 8.15 -0.82 -17.82
CA ALA A 176 8.88 -1.81 -17.03
C ALA A 176 7.93 -2.86 -16.42
N VAL A 177 6.79 -2.41 -15.88
CA VAL A 177 5.75 -3.31 -15.36
C VAL A 177 5.14 -4.18 -16.46
N ALA A 178 4.85 -3.62 -17.63
CA ALA A 178 4.32 -4.40 -18.76
C ALA A 178 5.29 -5.50 -19.21
N ILE A 179 6.59 -5.19 -19.32
CA ILE A 179 7.64 -6.17 -19.66
C ILE A 179 7.74 -7.25 -18.58
N ALA A 180 7.86 -6.84 -17.30
CA ALA A 180 7.97 -7.77 -16.18
C ALA A 180 6.75 -8.70 -16.10
N PHE A 181 5.55 -8.16 -16.26
CA PHE A 181 4.30 -8.90 -16.23
C PHE A 181 4.17 -9.89 -17.40
N PHE A 182 4.58 -9.50 -18.63
CA PHE A 182 4.60 -10.40 -19.78
C PHE A 182 5.54 -11.59 -19.57
N TRP A 183 6.77 -11.33 -19.12
CA TRP A 183 7.74 -12.40 -18.89
C TRP A 183 7.35 -13.30 -17.72
N LEU A 184 6.77 -12.74 -16.66
CA LEU A 184 6.22 -13.52 -15.56
C LEU A 184 5.11 -14.47 -16.03
N LEU A 185 4.17 -13.97 -16.85
CA LEU A 185 3.14 -14.81 -17.45
C LEU A 185 3.70 -15.90 -18.34
N ARG A 186 4.71 -15.57 -19.17
CA ARG A 186 5.39 -16.56 -20.02
C ARG A 186 5.99 -17.69 -19.19
N VAL A 187 6.72 -17.36 -18.12
CA VAL A 187 7.34 -18.34 -17.22
C VAL A 187 6.28 -19.21 -16.54
N LEU A 188 5.19 -18.61 -16.05
CA LEU A 188 4.11 -19.36 -15.41
C LEU A 188 3.39 -20.30 -16.38
N VAL A 189 3.16 -19.87 -17.63
CA VAL A 189 2.55 -20.69 -18.67
C VAL A 189 3.48 -21.82 -19.09
N GLU A 190 4.78 -21.55 -19.29
CA GLU A 190 5.80 -22.55 -19.62
C GLU A 190 5.91 -23.60 -18.51
N PHE A 191 5.99 -23.17 -17.25
CA PHE A 191 6.00 -24.05 -16.08
C PHE A 191 4.73 -24.92 -15.99
N ALA A 192 3.56 -24.34 -16.24
CA ALA A 192 2.31 -25.09 -16.25
C ALA A 192 2.26 -26.13 -17.38
N MET A 193 2.71 -25.77 -18.59
CA MET A 193 2.77 -26.67 -19.74
C MET A 193 3.72 -27.85 -19.48
N GLU A 194 4.92 -27.59 -18.94
CA GLU A 194 5.89 -28.62 -18.59
C GLU A 194 5.36 -29.56 -17.48
N THR A 195 4.74 -28.99 -16.44
CA THR A 195 4.15 -29.76 -15.35
C THR A 195 3.02 -30.66 -15.86
N ILE A 196 2.11 -30.13 -16.68
CA ILE A 196 1.01 -30.90 -17.28
C ILE A 196 1.57 -32.02 -18.15
N ASN A 197 2.55 -31.76 -19.00
CA ASN A 197 3.17 -32.78 -19.84
C ASN A 197 3.83 -33.88 -19.02
N SER A 198 4.56 -33.52 -17.97
CA SER A 198 5.23 -34.48 -17.09
C SER A 198 4.22 -35.41 -16.42
N ILE A 199 3.10 -34.85 -15.92
CA ILE A 199 1.99 -35.63 -15.36
C ILE A 199 1.37 -36.55 -16.43
N LEU A 200 1.16 -36.07 -17.66
CA LEU A 200 0.56 -36.87 -18.73
C LEU A 200 1.45 -38.03 -19.20
N VAL A 201 2.78 -37.85 -19.22
CA VAL A 201 3.73 -38.90 -19.58
C VAL A 201 3.68 -40.06 -18.57
N GLU A 202 3.53 -39.74 -17.28
CA GLU A 202 3.43 -40.74 -16.22
C GLU A 202 2.06 -41.45 -16.18
N LEU A 203 1.03 -40.90 -16.83
CA LEU A 203 -0.30 -41.50 -16.87
C LEU A 203 -0.46 -42.46 -18.06
N PRO A 204 -0.67 -43.77 -17.84
CA PRO A 204 -0.60 -44.79 -18.89
C PRO A 204 -1.66 -44.67 -20.00
N TRP A 205 -2.68 -43.83 -19.80
CA TRP A 205 -3.87 -43.74 -20.67
C TRP A 205 -3.89 -42.47 -21.52
N PHE A 206 -2.98 -41.52 -21.29
CA PHE A 206 -2.98 -40.23 -21.99
C PHE A 206 -1.72 -40.05 -22.80
N ARG A 207 -1.87 -39.56 -24.05
CA ARG A 207 -0.72 -39.13 -24.86
C ARG A 207 -0.42 -37.66 -24.56
N PRO A 208 0.86 -37.28 -24.41
CA PRO A 208 1.23 -35.88 -24.24
C PRO A 208 0.71 -35.01 -25.38
N PHE A 209 0.15 -33.84 -25.05
CA PHE A 209 -0.35 -32.92 -26.06
C PHE A 209 0.83 -32.17 -26.70
N GLN A 210 1.09 -32.40 -28.00
CA GLN A 210 2.22 -31.78 -28.71
C GLN A 210 2.23 -30.24 -28.63
N LEU A 211 1.06 -29.60 -28.52
CA LEU A 211 0.93 -28.16 -28.36
C LEU A 211 1.64 -27.65 -27.09
N LEU A 212 1.71 -28.46 -26.03
CA LEU A 212 2.32 -28.11 -24.75
C LEU A 212 3.86 -28.14 -24.78
N TYR A 213 4.48 -28.63 -25.85
CA TYR A 213 5.95 -28.58 -26.04
C TYR A 213 6.40 -27.39 -26.88
N ARG A 214 5.47 -26.62 -27.44
CA ARG A 214 5.79 -25.46 -28.27
C ARG A 214 6.06 -24.24 -27.39
N ASP A 215 6.96 -23.37 -27.84
CA ASP A 215 7.17 -22.05 -27.21
C ASP A 215 5.85 -21.27 -27.10
N PRO A 216 5.38 -20.95 -25.87
CA PRO A 216 4.09 -20.28 -25.68
C PRO A 216 4.09 -18.80 -26.06
N THR A 217 5.25 -18.20 -26.36
CA THR A 217 5.41 -16.75 -26.54
C THR A 217 4.40 -16.15 -27.53
N LEU A 218 4.24 -16.75 -28.72
CA LEU A 218 3.31 -16.24 -29.73
C LEU A 218 1.85 -16.41 -29.30
N ALA A 219 1.50 -17.58 -28.76
CA ALA A 219 0.13 -17.85 -28.31
C ALA A 219 -0.27 -16.95 -27.14
N LEU A 220 0.65 -16.70 -26.21
CA LEU A 220 0.49 -15.75 -25.11
C LEU A 220 0.29 -14.33 -25.64
N GLY A 221 1.12 -13.88 -26.59
CA GLY A 221 0.98 -12.56 -27.21
C GLY A 221 -0.39 -12.36 -27.87
N ILE A 222 -0.87 -13.35 -28.64
CA ILE A 222 -2.19 -13.32 -29.26
C ILE A 222 -3.30 -13.29 -28.20
N THR A 223 -3.19 -14.13 -27.16
CA THR A 223 -4.17 -14.19 -26.07
C THR A 223 -4.26 -12.87 -25.33
N LEU A 224 -3.12 -12.24 -25.02
CA LEU A 224 -3.06 -10.93 -24.37
C LEU A 224 -3.66 -9.84 -25.26
N ALA A 225 -3.44 -9.89 -26.59
CA ALA A 225 -4.06 -8.94 -27.52
C ALA A 225 -5.59 -9.09 -27.55
N ILE A 226 -6.10 -10.32 -27.54
CA ILE A 226 -7.55 -10.59 -27.47
C ILE A 226 -8.11 -10.09 -26.14
N LEU A 227 -7.48 -10.45 -25.01
CA LEU A 227 -7.89 -10.00 -23.68
C LEU A 227 -7.85 -8.49 -23.55
N PHE A 228 -6.85 -7.83 -24.13
CA PHE A 228 -6.75 -6.38 -24.17
C PHE A 228 -7.98 -5.76 -24.86
N ILE A 229 -8.35 -6.27 -26.04
CA ILE A 229 -9.52 -5.80 -26.78
C ILE A 229 -10.80 -6.03 -25.98
N LEU A 230 -10.98 -7.23 -25.41
CA LEU A 230 -12.20 -7.62 -24.70
C LEU A 230 -12.28 -7.09 -23.26
N SER A 231 -11.18 -6.56 -22.71
CA SER A 231 -11.07 -6.20 -21.30
C SER A 231 -12.20 -5.33 -20.74
N PRO A 232 -12.75 -4.32 -21.45
CA PRO A 232 -13.81 -3.51 -20.86
C PRO A 232 -15.12 -4.28 -20.63
N TRP A 233 -15.44 -5.27 -21.47
CA TRP A 233 -16.64 -6.10 -21.32
C TRP A 233 -16.43 -7.26 -20.35
N LEU A 234 -15.22 -7.82 -20.30
CA LEU A 234 -14.90 -8.85 -19.32
C LEU A 234 -14.89 -8.28 -17.89
N MET A 235 -14.35 -7.06 -17.71
CA MET A 235 -14.43 -6.34 -16.43
C MET A 235 -15.87 -5.98 -16.05
N ASP A 236 -16.72 -5.62 -17.02
CA ASP A 236 -18.17 -5.47 -16.78
C ASP A 236 -18.79 -6.76 -16.26
N GLY A 237 -18.49 -7.90 -16.90
CA GLY A 237 -18.98 -9.21 -16.48
C GLY A 237 -18.53 -9.61 -15.08
N LEU A 238 -17.26 -9.37 -14.73
CA LEU A 238 -16.73 -9.63 -13.39
C LEU A 238 -17.45 -8.78 -12.33
N LEU A 239 -17.60 -7.49 -12.57
CA LEU A 239 -18.28 -6.59 -11.63
C LEU A 239 -19.81 -6.80 -11.61
N GLN A 240 -20.40 -7.41 -12.64
CA GLN A 240 -21.82 -7.78 -12.64
C GLN A 240 -22.15 -8.79 -11.53
N PHE A 241 -21.19 -9.65 -11.15
CA PHE A 241 -21.34 -10.54 -9.97
C PHE A 241 -21.47 -9.77 -8.65
N HIS A 242 -21.06 -8.50 -8.62
CA HIS A 242 -21.21 -7.58 -7.51
C HIS A 242 -22.40 -6.61 -7.69
N GLY A 243 -23.28 -6.84 -8.67
CA GLY A 243 -24.47 -6.03 -8.90
C GLY A 243 -24.22 -4.71 -9.63
N LEU A 244 -23.22 -4.65 -10.52
CA LEU A 244 -22.90 -3.44 -11.28
C LEU A 244 -24.12 -2.86 -12.02
N GLU A 245 -24.39 -1.58 -11.78
CA GLU A 245 -25.45 -0.82 -12.42
C GLU A 245 -24.90 0.39 -13.18
N THR A 246 -25.63 0.88 -14.18
CA THR A 246 -25.28 2.11 -14.88
C THR A 246 -25.70 3.34 -14.06
N LEU A 247 -24.79 4.31 -13.91
CA LEU A 247 -25.08 5.59 -13.28
C LEU A 247 -25.19 6.66 -14.36
N SER A 248 -26.38 7.19 -14.61
CA SER A 248 -26.51 8.30 -15.56
C SER A 248 -25.89 9.57 -14.99
N LEU A 249 -25.30 10.39 -15.88
CA LEU A 249 -24.74 11.69 -15.47
C LEU A 249 -25.81 12.62 -14.86
N THR A 250 -27.08 12.47 -15.27
CA THR A 250 -28.21 13.22 -14.71
C THR A 250 -28.53 12.77 -13.27
N LYS A 251 -28.53 11.47 -12.99
CA LYS A 251 -28.72 10.92 -11.63
C LYS A 251 -27.56 11.32 -10.71
N LEU A 252 -26.33 11.33 -11.24
CA LEU A 252 -25.19 11.87 -10.50
C LEU A 252 -25.38 13.38 -10.23
N ALA A 253 -25.75 14.17 -11.23
CA ALA A 253 -25.93 15.61 -11.09
C ALA A 253 -27.02 16.01 -10.09
N SER A 254 -28.05 15.19 -9.89
CA SER A 254 -29.10 15.47 -8.91
C SER A 254 -28.66 15.34 -7.45
N ARG A 255 -27.66 14.49 -7.16
CA ARG A 255 -27.12 14.30 -5.80
C ARG A 255 -25.78 14.99 -5.59
N HIS A 256 -24.91 14.93 -6.60
CA HIS A 256 -23.55 15.47 -6.59
C HIS A 256 -23.31 16.36 -7.83
N PRO A 257 -23.90 17.57 -7.87
CA PRO A 257 -23.82 18.47 -9.02
C PRO A 257 -22.38 18.92 -9.32
N GLU A 258 -21.51 19.06 -8.33
CA GLU A 258 -20.11 19.41 -8.57
C GLU A 258 -19.37 18.32 -9.33
N SER A 259 -19.58 17.05 -8.96
CA SER A 259 -18.98 15.91 -9.66
C SER A 259 -19.34 15.87 -11.14
N ALA A 260 -20.62 16.05 -11.46
CA ALA A 260 -21.07 16.10 -12.85
C ALA A 260 -20.44 17.27 -13.63
N LYS A 261 -20.35 18.46 -13.02
CA LYS A 261 -19.69 19.64 -13.61
C LYS A 261 -18.20 19.40 -13.87
N VAL A 262 -17.50 18.78 -12.91
CA VAL A 262 -16.07 18.43 -13.05
C VAL A 262 -15.88 17.48 -14.23
N ILE A 263 -16.67 16.40 -14.31
CA ILE A 263 -16.59 15.43 -15.41
C ILE A 263 -16.78 16.11 -16.76
N GLN A 264 -17.85 16.89 -16.93
CA GLN A 264 -18.14 17.60 -18.17
C GLN A 264 -17.04 18.61 -18.53
N LYS A 265 -16.58 19.41 -17.56
CA LYS A 265 -15.55 20.44 -17.76
C LYS A 265 -14.23 19.81 -18.19
N VAL A 266 -13.79 18.74 -17.53
CA VAL A 266 -12.54 18.03 -17.86
C VAL A 266 -12.64 17.38 -19.22
N CYS A 267 -13.71 16.64 -19.51
CA CYS A 267 -13.89 15.96 -20.79
C CYS A 267 -13.91 16.96 -21.95
N ARG A 268 -14.63 18.08 -21.80
CA ARG A 268 -14.65 19.16 -22.80
C ARG A 268 -13.28 19.80 -22.98
N LYS A 269 -12.60 20.19 -21.88
CA LYS A 269 -11.29 20.86 -21.93
C LYS A 269 -10.21 19.97 -22.54
N ARG A 270 -10.23 18.67 -22.23
CA ARG A 270 -9.23 17.68 -22.70
C ARG A 270 -9.64 16.97 -23.99
N ARG A 271 -10.79 17.31 -24.58
CA ARG A 271 -11.38 16.64 -25.76
C ARG A 271 -11.48 15.13 -25.58
N LEU A 272 -11.84 14.69 -24.37
CA LEU A 272 -12.09 13.29 -24.05
C LEU A 272 -13.58 12.95 -24.23
N PRO A 273 -13.90 11.73 -24.69
CA PRO A 273 -15.26 11.23 -24.63
C PRO A 273 -15.71 11.13 -23.16
N LEU A 274 -17.01 11.30 -22.91
CA LEU A 274 -17.58 11.08 -21.58
C LEU A 274 -17.42 9.59 -21.21
N PRO A 275 -16.79 9.25 -20.08
CA PRO A 275 -16.68 7.87 -19.63
C PRO A 275 -18.04 7.34 -19.18
N SER A 276 -18.25 6.03 -19.28
CA SER A 276 -19.44 5.39 -18.73
C SER A 276 -19.34 5.37 -17.21
N LEU A 277 -20.28 6.03 -16.54
CA LEU A 277 -20.35 6.03 -15.09
C LEU A 277 -21.19 4.82 -14.63
N LYS A 278 -20.73 4.15 -13.58
CA LYS A 278 -21.40 2.98 -13.01
C LYS A 278 -21.38 3.02 -11.49
N VAL A 279 -22.30 2.29 -10.88
CA VAL A 279 -22.44 2.19 -9.42
C VAL A 279 -22.52 0.74 -8.97
N LEU A 280 -21.91 0.42 -7.83
CA LEU A 280 -22.03 -0.86 -7.14
C LEU A 280 -22.91 -0.70 -5.87
N PRO A 281 -23.90 -1.58 -5.65
CA PRO A 281 -24.79 -1.53 -4.48
C PRO A 281 -24.11 -2.14 -3.24
N THR A 282 -23.01 -1.52 -2.79
CA THR A 282 -22.23 -1.94 -1.62
C THR A 282 -21.92 -0.75 -0.73
N ASP A 283 -21.88 -0.98 0.58
CA ASP A 283 -21.55 0.02 1.59
C ASP A 283 -20.04 0.27 1.68
N ALA A 284 -19.22 -0.71 1.27
CA ALA A 284 -17.78 -0.52 1.06
C ALA A 284 -17.51 0.69 0.15
N THR A 285 -16.69 1.64 0.59
CA THR A 285 -16.37 2.86 -0.16
C THR A 285 -15.33 2.59 -1.24
N VAL A 286 -15.78 2.32 -2.46
CA VAL A 286 -14.93 1.90 -3.59
C VAL A 286 -15.05 2.89 -4.74
N ALA A 287 -13.91 3.22 -5.36
CA ALA A 287 -13.84 3.89 -6.64
C ALA A 287 -12.77 3.24 -7.51
N LEU A 288 -13.06 2.98 -8.77
CA LEU A 288 -12.08 2.42 -9.70
C LEU A 288 -12.37 2.84 -11.15
N THR A 289 -11.33 2.84 -11.97
CA THR A 289 -11.40 3.15 -13.41
C THR A 289 -10.77 2.03 -14.22
N TYR A 290 -11.48 1.56 -15.24
CA TYR A 290 -10.98 0.53 -16.17
C TYR A 290 -11.43 0.74 -17.61
N GLY A 291 -10.77 0.01 -18.51
CA GLY A 291 -10.98 0.00 -19.95
C GLY A 291 -9.65 -0.09 -20.70
N ASN A 292 -9.70 -0.14 -22.02
CA ASN A 292 -8.52 -0.25 -22.88
C ASN A 292 -8.25 1.03 -23.70
N LEU A 293 -9.24 1.93 -23.79
CA LEU A 293 -9.18 3.18 -24.55
C LEU A 293 -10.01 4.25 -23.81
N PRO A 294 -9.73 5.55 -23.97
CA PRO A 294 -10.55 6.60 -23.35
C PRO A 294 -12.04 6.52 -23.71
N ARG A 295 -12.37 6.05 -24.92
CA ARG A 295 -13.76 5.89 -25.39
C ARG A 295 -14.48 4.70 -24.77
N THR A 296 -13.75 3.71 -24.26
CA THR A 296 -14.29 2.53 -23.58
C THR A 296 -14.09 2.62 -22.06
N ALA A 297 -13.61 3.76 -21.55
CA ALA A 297 -13.34 3.96 -20.14
C ALA A 297 -14.64 3.97 -19.32
N ARG A 298 -14.59 3.29 -18.18
CA ARG A 298 -15.64 3.25 -17.18
C ARG A 298 -15.09 3.74 -15.86
N ILE A 299 -15.89 4.54 -15.16
CA ILE A 299 -15.63 4.93 -13.77
C ILE A 299 -16.72 4.30 -12.93
N VAL A 300 -16.32 3.47 -11.97
CA VAL A 300 -17.23 2.79 -11.05
C VAL A 300 -17.03 3.37 -9.67
N VAL A 301 -18.12 3.70 -9.00
CA VAL A 301 -18.15 4.08 -7.58
C VAL A 301 -19.11 3.17 -6.83
N SER A 302 -18.98 3.03 -5.53
CA SER A 302 -19.99 2.33 -4.72
C SER A 302 -21.08 3.26 -4.22
N GLN A 303 -22.20 2.68 -3.81
CA GLN A 303 -23.29 3.40 -3.14
C GLN A 303 -22.82 3.99 -1.81
N GLY A 304 -22.04 3.24 -1.01
CA GLY A 304 -21.42 3.75 0.21
C GLY A 304 -20.53 4.98 -0.03
N LEU A 305 -19.79 5.02 -1.14
CA LEU A 305 -18.97 6.20 -1.49
C LEU A 305 -19.84 7.43 -1.83
N LEU A 306 -20.96 7.23 -2.53
CA LEU A 306 -21.92 8.30 -2.83
C LEU A 306 -22.59 8.84 -1.56
N ASP A 307 -22.88 7.96 -0.59
CA ASP A 307 -23.62 8.34 0.61
C ASP A 307 -22.70 8.95 1.69
N GLN A 308 -21.44 8.55 1.77
CA GLN A 308 -20.49 9.02 2.79
C GLN A 308 -19.77 10.34 2.43
N LEU A 309 -19.52 10.59 1.14
CA LEU A 309 -18.75 11.75 0.69
C LEU A 309 -19.63 12.96 0.36
N LYS A 310 -19.20 14.15 0.80
CA LYS A 310 -19.83 15.42 0.42
C LYS A 310 -19.58 15.71 -1.07
N ASP A 311 -20.38 16.59 -1.67
CA ASP A 311 -20.30 16.93 -3.11
C ASP A 311 -18.90 17.40 -3.55
N ASP A 312 -18.21 18.19 -2.72
CA ASP A 312 -16.85 18.67 -2.99
C ASP A 312 -15.78 17.59 -2.81
N GLU A 313 -16.01 16.63 -1.91
CA GLU A 313 -15.12 15.50 -1.63
C GLU A 313 -15.20 14.45 -2.74
N ILE A 314 -16.41 14.05 -3.14
CA ILE A 314 -16.60 13.08 -4.23
C ILE A 314 -16.21 13.66 -5.60
N ALA A 315 -16.36 14.98 -5.80
CA ALA A 315 -15.85 15.65 -6.99
C ALA A 315 -14.32 15.50 -7.13
N ASN A 316 -13.57 15.48 -6.01
CA ASN A 316 -12.14 15.17 -6.02
C ASN A 316 -11.87 13.72 -6.44
N ILE A 317 -12.66 12.76 -5.94
CA ILE A 317 -12.52 11.36 -6.34
C ILE A 317 -12.77 11.18 -7.83
N TYR A 318 -13.86 11.74 -8.39
CA TYR A 318 -14.11 11.70 -9.83
C TYR A 318 -13.02 12.40 -10.64
N ALA A 319 -12.48 13.53 -10.15
CA ALA A 319 -11.37 14.22 -10.81
C ALA A 319 -10.09 13.37 -10.85
N GLY A 320 -9.79 12.62 -9.78
CA GLY A 320 -8.69 11.65 -9.74
C GLY A 320 -8.93 10.49 -10.70
N GLN A 321 -10.13 9.90 -10.69
CA GLN A 321 -10.50 8.82 -11.61
C GLN A 321 -10.37 9.24 -13.09
N LEU A 322 -10.74 10.50 -13.43
CA LEU A 322 -10.46 11.07 -14.74
C LEU A 322 -8.96 11.29 -15.00
N GLY A 323 -8.18 11.59 -13.96
CA GLY A 323 -6.73 11.65 -14.02
C GLY A 323 -6.10 10.36 -14.55
N HIS A 324 -6.60 9.21 -14.13
CA HIS A 324 -6.17 7.91 -14.68
C HIS A 324 -6.45 7.78 -16.19
N ILE A 325 -7.61 8.25 -16.66
CA ILE A 325 -7.95 8.26 -18.09
C ILE A 325 -7.03 9.21 -18.88
N ILE A 326 -6.76 10.39 -18.32
CA ILE A 326 -5.86 11.38 -18.92
C ILE A 326 -4.43 10.84 -19.03
N ASN A 327 -3.94 10.18 -17.98
CA ASN A 327 -2.60 9.61 -17.92
C ASN A 327 -2.48 8.29 -18.70
N ARG A 328 -3.62 7.66 -19.05
CA ARG A 328 -3.71 6.35 -19.73
C ARG A 328 -3.12 5.18 -18.93
N ASP A 329 -2.84 5.38 -17.65
CA ASP A 329 -2.33 4.36 -16.74
C ASP A 329 -3.34 3.22 -16.50
N PHE A 330 -4.64 3.51 -16.63
CA PHE A 330 -5.72 2.55 -16.43
C PHE A 330 -5.70 1.41 -17.45
N ILE A 331 -5.08 1.60 -18.62
CA ILE A 331 -5.07 0.64 -19.71
C ILE A 331 -4.31 -0.64 -19.31
N LEU A 332 -3.06 -0.48 -18.85
CA LEU A 332 -2.23 -1.60 -18.39
C LEU A 332 -2.83 -2.23 -17.14
N MET A 333 -3.32 -1.40 -16.21
CA MET A 333 -3.91 -1.87 -14.96
C MET A 333 -5.20 -2.67 -15.21
N SER A 334 -6.03 -2.30 -16.20
CA SER A 334 -7.23 -3.06 -16.56
C SER A 334 -6.91 -4.45 -17.08
N LEU A 335 -5.90 -4.56 -17.96
CA LEU A 335 -5.47 -5.86 -18.49
C LEU A 335 -4.84 -6.73 -17.38
N GLY A 336 -3.97 -6.14 -16.56
CA GLY A 336 -3.34 -6.84 -15.43
C GLY A 336 -4.38 -7.36 -14.45
N VAL A 337 -5.32 -6.51 -14.03
CA VAL A 337 -6.42 -6.89 -13.12
C VAL A 337 -7.28 -7.99 -13.71
N LEU A 338 -7.66 -7.89 -14.99
CA LEU A 338 -8.43 -8.94 -15.64
C LEU A 338 -7.74 -10.32 -15.59
N ILE A 339 -6.41 -10.34 -15.72
CA ILE A 339 -5.63 -11.58 -15.70
C ILE A 339 -5.50 -12.14 -14.29
N ILE A 340 -5.20 -11.32 -13.28
CA ILE A 340 -5.13 -11.78 -11.88
C ILE A 340 -6.50 -12.22 -11.33
N GLN A 341 -7.60 -11.74 -11.92
CA GLN A 341 -8.95 -12.15 -11.55
C GLN A 341 -9.23 -13.62 -11.89
N ILE A 342 -8.52 -14.23 -12.84
CA ILE A 342 -8.68 -15.65 -13.18
C ILE A 342 -8.32 -16.54 -11.98
N PRO A 343 -7.07 -16.53 -11.47
CA PRO A 343 -6.73 -17.31 -10.27
C PRO A 343 -7.48 -16.84 -9.03
N TYR A 344 -7.79 -15.54 -8.90
CA TYR A 344 -8.57 -15.05 -7.77
C TYR A 344 -9.98 -15.65 -7.72
N THR A 345 -10.68 -15.68 -8.87
CA THR A 345 -12.03 -16.24 -8.95
C THR A 345 -12.04 -17.73 -8.61
N ILE A 346 -11.02 -18.47 -9.06
CA ILE A 346 -10.83 -19.88 -8.71
C ILE A 346 -10.64 -20.03 -7.19
N TYR A 347 -9.74 -19.24 -6.60
CA TYR A 347 -9.52 -19.19 -5.16
C TYR A 347 -10.81 -18.87 -4.38
N TRP A 348 -11.63 -17.93 -4.87
CA TRP A 348 -12.85 -17.50 -4.20
C TRP A 348 -13.98 -18.53 -4.29
N GLN A 349 -14.23 -19.09 -5.48
CA GLN A 349 -15.42 -19.89 -5.78
C GLN A 349 -15.25 -21.38 -5.48
N ILE A 350 -14.09 -21.99 -5.77
CA ILE A 350 -13.89 -23.43 -5.61
C ILE A 350 -14.18 -23.90 -4.18
N PRO A 351 -13.67 -23.24 -3.11
CA PRO A 351 -14.00 -23.59 -1.73
C PRO A 351 -15.51 -23.58 -1.44
N GLN A 352 -16.24 -22.57 -1.94
CA GLN A 352 -17.68 -22.45 -1.71
C GLN A 352 -18.46 -23.59 -2.38
N TRP A 353 -18.05 -23.97 -3.59
CA TRP A 353 -18.65 -25.08 -4.32
C TRP A 353 -18.32 -26.41 -3.66
N ALA A 354 -17.08 -26.58 -3.17
CA ALA A 354 -16.65 -27.76 -2.45
C ALA A 354 -17.45 -27.98 -1.16
N GLU A 355 -17.68 -26.91 -0.39
CA GLU A 355 -18.48 -26.98 0.85
C GLU A 355 -19.94 -27.33 0.56
N LYS A 356 -20.58 -26.70 -0.45
CA LYS A 356 -21.95 -27.06 -0.87
C LYS A 356 -22.04 -28.49 -1.40
N LEU A 357 -21.06 -28.92 -2.20
CA LEU A 357 -21.03 -30.28 -2.74
C LEU A 357 -20.82 -31.31 -1.61
N LYS A 358 -19.98 -31.00 -0.63
CA LYS A 358 -19.80 -31.82 0.58
C LYS A 358 -21.14 -31.99 1.30
N GLU A 359 -21.87 -30.91 1.57
CA GLU A 359 -23.18 -31.00 2.22
C GLU A 359 -24.16 -31.90 1.45
N LEU A 360 -24.23 -31.76 0.12
CA LEU A 360 -25.06 -32.62 -0.73
C LEU A 360 -24.63 -34.10 -0.71
N LEU A 361 -23.33 -34.38 -0.76
CA LEU A 361 -22.78 -35.74 -0.72
C LEU A 361 -23.02 -36.40 0.65
N LEU A 362 -22.90 -35.63 1.74
CA LEU A 362 -23.15 -36.11 3.11
C LEU A 362 -24.61 -36.57 3.29
N VAL A 363 -25.56 -35.91 2.63
CA VAL A 363 -26.99 -36.27 2.67
C VAL A 363 -27.28 -37.49 1.78
N LYS A 364 -26.69 -37.57 0.58
CA LYS A 364 -27.02 -38.63 -0.40
C LYS A 364 -26.26 -39.95 -0.18
N LEU A 365 -25.06 -39.92 0.40
CA LEU A 365 -24.17 -41.09 0.51
C LEU A 365 -23.60 -41.22 1.94
N PRO A 366 -24.42 -41.61 2.93
CA PRO A 366 -23.99 -41.71 4.33
C PRO A 366 -22.83 -42.70 4.55
N GLY A 367 -22.69 -43.74 3.71
CA GLY A 367 -21.63 -44.75 3.79
C GLY A 367 -20.25 -44.33 3.26
N ALA A 368 -20.16 -43.27 2.45
CA ALA A 368 -18.89 -42.77 1.89
C ALA A 368 -18.35 -41.52 2.63
N ARG A 369 -18.96 -41.20 3.78
CA ARG A 369 -18.88 -39.91 4.49
C ARG A 369 -17.46 -39.46 4.87
N GLY A 370 -16.58 -40.39 5.25
CA GLY A 370 -15.25 -40.05 5.78
C GLY A 370 -14.22 -39.74 4.69
N TRP A 371 -13.89 -40.72 3.85
CA TRP A 371 -12.74 -40.63 2.95
C TRP A 371 -13.01 -39.77 1.71
N LEU A 372 -14.19 -39.85 1.11
CA LEU A 372 -14.53 -39.09 -0.11
C LEU A 372 -14.59 -37.59 0.17
N SER A 373 -15.16 -37.19 1.32
CA SER A 373 -15.22 -35.80 1.73
C SER A 373 -13.83 -35.25 2.05
N ALA A 374 -12.96 -36.06 2.68
CA ALA A 374 -11.57 -35.68 2.95
C ALA A 374 -10.77 -35.47 1.65
N ILE A 375 -10.89 -36.37 0.67
CA ILE A 375 -10.23 -36.22 -0.64
C ILE A 375 -10.72 -34.96 -1.35
N LEU A 376 -12.05 -34.74 -1.41
CA LEU A 376 -12.62 -33.56 -2.05
C LEU A 376 -12.09 -32.27 -1.41
N LEU A 377 -12.10 -32.17 -0.07
CA LEU A 377 -11.59 -31.00 0.65
C LEU A 377 -10.08 -30.82 0.44
N GLY A 378 -9.30 -31.90 0.48
CA GLY A 378 -7.86 -31.85 0.24
C GLY A 378 -7.53 -31.32 -1.16
N ILE A 379 -8.19 -31.84 -2.20
CA ILE A 379 -7.96 -31.40 -3.59
C ILE A 379 -8.39 -29.95 -3.75
N THR A 380 -9.62 -29.60 -3.36
CA THR A 380 -10.18 -28.27 -3.58
C THR A 380 -9.44 -27.19 -2.81
N GLY A 381 -9.05 -27.47 -1.58
CA GLY A 381 -8.22 -26.54 -0.83
C GLY A 381 -6.80 -26.43 -1.40
N THR A 382 -6.19 -27.51 -1.92
CA THR A 382 -4.87 -27.43 -2.57
C THR A 382 -4.94 -26.53 -3.80
N VAL A 383 -5.98 -26.70 -4.61
CA VAL A 383 -6.23 -25.85 -5.80
C VAL A 383 -6.48 -24.39 -5.38
N ALA A 384 -7.25 -24.15 -4.32
CA ALA A 384 -7.52 -22.81 -3.83
C ALA A 384 -6.24 -22.11 -3.32
N SER A 385 -5.41 -22.82 -2.54
CA SER A 385 -4.13 -22.31 -2.05
C SER A 385 -3.17 -22.00 -3.19
N LEU A 386 -3.03 -22.91 -4.16
CA LEU A 386 -2.19 -22.68 -5.35
C LEU A 386 -2.68 -21.47 -6.15
N SER A 387 -3.99 -21.33 -6.32
CA SER A 387 -4.59 -20.21 -7.04
C SER A 387 -4.35 -18.88 -6.32
N TYR A 388 -4.46 -18.86 -4.99
CA TYR A 388 -4.12 -17.69 -4.18
C TYR A 388 -2.65 -17.30 -4.31
N SER A 389 -1.73 -18.27 -4.32
CA SER A 389 -0.31 -18.03 -4.56
C SER A 389 -0.05 -17.44 -5.95
N ILE A 390 -0.68 -17.98 -7.00
CA ILE A 390 -0.57 -17.47 -8.37
C ILE A 390 -1.13 -16.05 -8.47
N TYR A 391 -2.26 -15.77 -7.84
CA TYR A 391 -2.84 -14.43 -7.74
C TYR A 391 -1.85 -13.42 -7.16
N TRP A 392 -1.22 -13.77 -6.02
CA TRP A 392 -0.22 -12.90 -5.38
C TRP A 392 1.00 -12.67 -6.25
N VAL A 393 1.58 -13.74 -6.81
CA VAL A 393 2.75 -13.66 -7.69
C VAL A 393 2.48 -12.76 -8.90
N LEU A 394 1.34 -12.94 -9.56
CA LEU A 394 0.95 -12.11 -10.71
C LEU A 394 0.66 -10.65 -10.30
N SER A 395 0.23 -10.39 -9.08
CA SER A 395 -0.03 -9.03 -8.60
C SER A 395 1.24 -8.22 -8.38
N LEU A 396 2.38 -8.86 -8.05
CA LEU A 396 3.63 -8.19 -7.68
C LEU A 396 4.10 -7.11 -8.67
N PRO A 397 4.16 -7.34 -10.00
CA PRO A 397 4.58 -6.29 -10.93
C PRO A 397 3.62 -5.09 -10.94
N LEU A 398 2.31 -5.32 -10.73
CA LEU A 398 1.29 -4.28 -10.78
C LEU A 398 1.34 -3.34 -9.57
N LEU A 399 1.79 -3.83 -8.41
CA LEU A 399 1.86 -3.05 -7.17
C LEU A 399 2.67 -1.76 -7.35
N TRP A 400 3.78 -1.82 -8.09
CA TRP A 400 4.64 -0.65 -8.27
C TRP A 400 3.96 0.46 -9.07
N LEU A 401 3.29 0.10 -10.18
CA LEU A 401 2.53 1.06 -10.97
C LEU A 401 1.31 1.58 -10.20
N SER A 402 0.63 0.72 -9.43
CA SER A 402 -0.47 1.09 -8.55
C SER A 402 -0.06 2.19 -7.56
N ARG A 403 1.12 2.07 -6.93
CA ARG A 403 1.65 3.12 -6.04
C ARG A 403 2.06 4.39 -6.75
N ALA A 404 2.72 4.27 -7.92
CA ALA A 404 3.24 5.44 -8.63
C ALA A 404 2.13 6.32 -9.21
N ARG A 405 1.07 5.71 -9.77
CA ARG A 405 0.02 6.42 -10.52
C ARG A 405 -0.88 7.31 -9.66
N VAL A 406 -1.06 6.99 -8.38
CA VAL A 406 -1.98 7.75 -7.51
C VAL A 406 -1.53 9.20 -7.29
N TYR A 407 -0.21 9.47 -7.18
CA TYR A 407 0.29 10.86 -7.04
C TYR A 407 -0.02 11.73 -8.27
N TYR A 408 0.03 11.16 -9.47
CA TYR A 408 -0.33 11.87 -10.70
C TYR A 408 -1.84 12.14 -10.77
N SER A 409 -2.64 11.17 -10.34
CA SER A 409 -4.10 11.27 -10.25
C SER A 409 -4.54 12.33 -9.23
N ASP A 410 -3.97 12.33 -8.04
CA ASP A 410 -4.24 13.29 -6.97
C ASP A 410 -3.90 14.72 -7.40
N ARG A 411 -2.75 14.91 -8.06
CA ARG A 411 -2.36 16.21 -8.61
C ARG A 411 -3.36 16.71 -9.65
N ILE A 412 -3.86 15.82 -10.52
CA ILE A 412 -4.91 16.17 -11.49
C ILE A 412 -6.20 16.54 -10.75
N ALA A 413 -6.58 15.78 -9.73
CA ALA A 413 -7.76 16.06 -8.91
C ALA A 413 -7.68 17.47 -8.31
N ILE A 414 -6.61 17.77 -7.58
CA ILE A 414 -6.38 19.07 -6.93
C ILE A 414 -6.32 20.19 -7.96
N SER A 415 -5.60 20.01 -9.08
CA SER A 415 -5.52 21.04 -10.13
C SER A 415 -6.89 21.35 -10.78
N THR A 416 -7.79 20.37 -10.78
CA THR A 416 -9.10 20.45 -11.43
C THR A 416 -10.15 21.02 -10.50
N THR A 417 -10.11 20.67 -9.22
CA THR A 417 -11.10 21.07 -8.20
C THR A 417 -10.65 22.28 -7.37
N GLY A 418 -9.35 22.55 -7.27
CA GLY A 418 -8.80 23.54 -6.35
C GLY A 418 -9.03 23.20 -4.87
N ASN A 419 -9.30 21.93 -4.56
CA ASN A 419 -9.74 21.50 -3.23
C ASN A 419 -8.85 20.38 -2.66
N PRO A 420 -7.60 20.68 -2.24
CA PRO A 420 -6.71 19.70 -1.63
C PRO A 420 -7.26 19.14 -0.32
N ASN A 421 -7.90 19.96 0.51
CA ASN A 421 -8.49 19.53 1.78
C ASN A 421 -9.66 18.56 1.57
N GLY A 422 -10.49 18.78 0.56
CA GLY A 422 -11.55 17.86 0.16
C GLY A 422 -11.03 16.49 -0.28
N LEU A 423 -9.87 16.45 -0.95
CA LEU A 423 -9.22 15.17 -1.28
C LEU A 423 -8.73 14.44 -0.02
N THR A 424 -8.09 15.15 0.93
CA THR A 424 -7.68 14.56 2.22
C THR A 424 -8.87 13.96 2.96
N ARG A 425 -9.97 14.71 3.10
CA ARG A 425 -11.20 14.22 3.74
C ARG A 425 -11.78 13.02 3.00
N ALA A 426 -11.81 13.05 1.67
CA ALA A 426 -12.34 11.96 0.86
C ALA A 426 -11.56 10.66 1.08
N LEU A 427 -10.22 10.70 1.05
CA LEU A 427 -9.38 9.51 1.25
C LEU A 427 -9.53 8.93 2.66
N LEU A 428 -9.57 9.78 3.68
CA LEU A 428 -9.78 9.33 5.06
C LEU A 428 -11.18 8.73 5.26
N LYS A 429 -12.23 9.35 4.72
CA LYS A 429 -13.59 8.78 4.77
C LYS A 429 -13.70 7.47 4.00
N ILE A 430 -13.00 7.32 2.88
CA ILE A 430 -12.90 6.04 2.19
C ILE A 430 -12.26 4.99 3.12
N ALA A 431 -11.16 5.32 3.80
CA ALA A 431 -10.55 4.42 4.77
C ALA A 431 -11.54 4.00 5.89
N LEU A 432 -12.28 4.95 6.45
CA LEU A 432 -13.30 4.67 7.47
C LEU A 432 -14.41 3.78 6.93
N GLY A 433 -14.96 4.09 5.75
CA GLY A 433 -16.05 3.32 5.14
C GLY A 433 -15.66 1.89 4.76
N ILE A 434 -14.41 1.66 4.33
CA ILE A 434 -13.89 0.30 4.09
C ILE A 434 -13.79 -0.46 5.41
N SER A 435 -13.26 0.17 6.47
CA SER A 435 -13.13 -0.48 7.78
C SER A 435 -14.49 -0.82 8.39
N GLU A 436 -15.46 0.10 8.29
CA GLU A 436 -16.84 -0.09 8.75
C GLU A 436 -17.52 -1.26 8.01
N ASP A 437 -17.39 -1.34 6.68
CA ASP A 437 -17.93 -2.45 5.88
C ASP A 437 -17.34 -3.80 6.29
N ILE A 438 -16.03 -3.86 6.52
CA ILE A 438 -15.33 -5.08 6.99
C ILE A 438 -15.81 -5.47 8.39
N GLN A 439 -15.95 -4.50 9.30
CA GLN A 439 -16.40 -4.74 10.66
C GLN A 439 -17.84 -5.26 10.71
N ILE A 440 -18.73 -4.69 9.90
CA ILE A 440 -20.13 -5.11 9.78
C ILE A 440 -20.22 -6.49 9.10
N SER A 441 -19.47 -6.70 8.02
CA SER A 441 -19.47 -7.96 7.26
C SER A 441 -18.77 -9.11 8.01
N GLY A 442 -17.88 -8.77 8.96
CA GLY A 442 -17.07 -9.72 9.70
C GLY A 442 -15.98 -10.42 8.89
N GLN A 443 -15.67 -9.95 7.68
CA GLN A 443 -14.66 -10.50 6.76
C GLN A 443 -14.31 -9.48 5.67
N THR A 444 -13.14 -9.63 5.03
CA THR A 444 -12.80 -8.80 3.87
C THR A 444 -13.59 -9.25 2.64
N SER A 445 -14.34 -8.33 2.02
CA SER A 445 -15.11 -8.64 0.81
C SER A 445 -14.20 -8.95 -0.38
N GLY A 446 -14.68 -9.81 -1.30
CA GLY A 446 -13.89 -10.18 -2.48
C GLY A 446 -13.64 -9.01 -3.44
N LEU A 447 -14.50 -7.99 -3.41
CA LEU A 447 -14.32 -6.76 -4.16
C LEU A 447 -13.10 -5.98 -3.67
N LEU A 448 -12.97 -5.82 -2.35
CA LEU A 448 -11.89 -5.07 -1.73
C LEU A 448 -10.52 -5.72 -1.94
N GLU A 449 -10.45 -7.05 -1.83
CA GLU A 449 -9.19 -7.77 -2.00
C GLU A 449 -8.79 -7.89 -3.47
N SER A 450 -9.69 -8.32 -4.35
CA SER A 450 -9.33 -8.65 -5.75
C SER A 450 -9.10 -7.44 -6.66
N PHE A 451 -9.71 -6.30 -6.32
CA PHE A 451 -9.54 -5.05 -7.06
C PHE A 451 -8.62 -4.07 -6.33
N ASP A 452 -7.92 -4.49 -5.26
CA ASP A 452 -7.11 -3.62 -4.39
C ASP A 452 -6.16 -2.71 -5.19
N VAL A 453 -5.50 -3.24 -6.23
CA VAL A 453 -4.58 -2.49 -7.11
C VAL A 453 -5.21 -1.36 -7.94
N LEU A 454 -6.54 -1.24 -7.95
CA LEU A 454 -7.27 -0.13 -8.59
C LEU A 454 -7.90 0.84 -7.58
N LEU A 455 -7.99 0.45 -6.31
CA LEU A 455 -8.68 1.25 -5.31
C LEU A 455 -7.89 2.51 -4.96
N PRO A 456 -8.55 3.57 -4.45
CA PRO A 456 -7.85 4.73 -3.95
C PRO A 456 -7.22 4.47 -2.58
N VAL A 457 -7.72 3.54 -1.77
CA VAL A 457 -7.16 3.22 -0.44
C VAL A 457 -7.21 1.71 -0.27
N GLY A 458 -6.13 1.13 0.25
CA GLY A 458 -6.05 -0.30 0.52
C GLY A 458 -6.76 -0.70 1.79
N TYR A 459 -7.42 -1.85 1.78
CA TYR A 459 -8.23 -2.32 2.89
C TYR A 459 -7.42 -2.55 4.18
N GLN A 460 -6.16 -2.99 4.08
CA GLN A 460 -5.28 -3.17 5.25
C GLN A 460 -4.99 -1.86 5.97
N GLN A 461 -4.66 -0.80 5.24
CA GLN A 461 -4.45 0.53 5.81
C GLN A 461 -5.76 1.13 6.34
N ALA A 462 -6.86 0.87 5.62
CA ALA A 462 -8.19 1.29 6.03
C ALA A 462 -8.60 0.69 7.38
N MET A 463 -8.34 -0.59 7.61
CA MET A 463 -8.60 -1.25 8.90
C MET A 463 -7.87 -0.54 10.04
N VAL A 464 -6.57 -0.29 9.91
CA VAL A 464 -5.78 0.44 10.93
C VAL A 464 -6.41 1.81 11.23
N ILE A 465 -6.69 2.60 10.20
CA ILE A 465 -7.27 3.95 10.39
C ILE A 465 -8.65 3.88 11.04
N GLY A 466 -9.52 2.99 10.55
CA GLY A 466 -10.87 2.86 11.07
C GLY A 466 -10.92 2.37 12.51
N SER A 467 -10.04 1.45 12.89
CA SER A 467 -9.97 0.91 14.25
C SER A 467 -9.51 1.94 15.29
N PHE A 468 -8.60 2.86 14.93
CA PHE A 468 -8.00 3.81 15.88
C PHE A 468 -8.57 5.23 15.81
N SER A 469 -9.18 5.64 14.70
CA SER A 469 -9.71 7.00 14.53
C SER A 469 -10.77 7.46 15.56
N PRO A 470 -11.54 6.57 16.24
CA PRO A 470 -12.45 7.00 17.30
C PRO A 470 -11.76 7.52 18.57
N THR A 471 -10.58 7.01 18.87
CA THR A 471 -9.84 7.28 20.12
C THR A 471 -8.61 8.13 19.89
N THR A 472 -8.02 8.06 18.69
CA THR A 472 -6.73 8.66 18.37
C THR A 472 -6.85 9.59 17.15
N PRO A 473 -6.30 10.82 17.21
CA PRO A 473 -6.26 11.72 16.06
C PRO A 473 -5.56 11.09 14.84
N PHE A 474 -5.97 11.48 13.63
CA PHE A 474 -5.37 10.97 12.40
C PHE A 474 -3.87 11.29 12.30
N GLU A 475 -3.46 12.46 12.79
CA GLU A 475 -2.07 12.90 12.77
C GLU A 475 -1.14 11.94 13.54
N ASP A 476 -1.63 11.36 14.64
CA ASP A 476 -0.86 10.42 15.46
C ASP A 476 -0.83 9.03 14.82
N ILE A 477 -1.95 8.56 14.27
CA ILE A 477 -2.02 7.27 13.54
C ILE A 477 -1.07 7.28 12.34
N LEU A 478 -1.06 8.37 11.57
CA LEU A 478 -0.27 8.52 10.35
C LEU A 478 1.17 8.97 10.60
N LYS A 479 1.57 9.15 11.86
CA LYS A 479 2.92 9.59 12.21
C LYS A 479 3.98 8.58 11.75
N TRP A 480 3.71 7.29 11.95
CA TRP A 480 4.58 6.19 11.52
C TRP A 480 4.78 6.21 10.00
N ASP A 481 3.71 6.41 9.23
CA ASP A 481 3.74 6.50 7.77
C ASP A 481 4.68 7.59 7.25
N CYS A 482 4.86 8.67 8.01
CA CYS A 482 5.66 9.82 7.61
C CYS A 482 7.13 9.73 8.04
N THR A 483 7.40 9.02 9.14
CA THR A 483 8.68 9.12 9.86
C THR A 483 9.48 7.83 9.91
N ASN A 484 8.88 6.65 9.65
CA ASN A 484 9.64 5.41 9.71
C ASN A 484 10.65 5.32 8.54
N PRO A 485 11.95 5.09 8.80
CA PRO A 485 13.00 5.04 7.77
C PRO A 485 12.97 3.78 6.89
N TYR A 486 12.26 2.72 7.31
CA TYR A 486 12.12 1.45 6.61
C TYR A 486 10.76 1.30 5.91
N ARG A 487 9.90 2.33 5.96
CA ARG A 487 8.52 2.26 5.46
C ARG A 487 8.41 1.80 4.00
N TYR A 488 9.29 2.27 3.10
CA TYR A 488 9.28 1.88 1.68
C TYR A 488 9.54 0.41 1.46
N TRP A 489 10.38 -0.18 2.31
CA TRP A 489 10.66 -1.59 2.29
C TRP A 489 9.47 -2.40 2.82
N LEU A 490 8.83 -1.90 3.88
CA LEU A 490 7.69 -2.57 4.54
C LEU A 490 6.44 -2.64 3.66
N ILE A 491 6.29 -1.71 2.72
CA ILE A 491 5.14 -1.66 1.81
C ILE A 491 5.37 -2.29 0.44
N ILE A 492 6.45 -3.06 0.25
CA ILE A 492 6.78 -3.65 -1.06
C ILE A 492 5.64 -4.50 -1.61
N ASN A 493 4.92 -5.19 -0.71
CA ASN A 493 3.77 -6.05 -0.99
C ASN A 493 2.42 -5.32 -0.95
N SER A 494 2.39 -4.01 -0.73
CA SER A 494 1.16 -3.22 -0.65
C SER A 494 0.86 -2.53 -1.98
N ALA A 495 -0.39 -2.56 -2.46
CA ALA A 495 -0.74 -1.91 -3.72
C ALA A 495 -0.75 -0.37 -3.67
N HIS A 496 -0.75 0.20 -2.46
CA HIS A 496 -0.93 1.63 -2.22
C HIS A 496 0.29 2.21 -1.51
N PRO A 497 0.64 3.49 -1.76
CA PRO A 497 1.55 4.18 -0.87
C PRO A 497 0.91 4.27 0.52
N LEU A 498 1.73 4.51 1.54
CA LEU A 498 1.22 4.77 2.88
C LEU A 498 0.37 6.03 2.87
N LEU A 499 -0.78 6.00 3.54
CA LEU A 499 -1.74 7.08 3.47
C LEU A 499 -1.16 8.37 4.03
N GLY A 500 -0.39 8.32 5.12
CA GLY A 500 0.27 9.50 5.68
C GLY A 500 1.22 10.16 4.67
N GLU A 501 2.07 9.37 4.01
CA GLU A 501 2.97 9.87 2.96
C GLU A 501 2.20 10.45 1.77
N ARG A 502 1.12 9.80 1.35
CA ARG A 502 0.29 10.29 0.24
C ARG A 502 -0.39 11.62 0.58
N LEU A 503 -0.85 11.79 1.82
CA LEU A 503 -1.54 12.99 2.29
C LEU A 503 -0.62 14.21 2.46
N HIS A 504 0.70 14.05 2.39
CA HIS A 504 1.61 15.21 2.26
C HIS A 504 1.42 15.98 0.97
N LEU A 505 1.02 15.32 -0.12
CA LEU A 505 0.81 15.99 -1.40
C LEU A 505 -0.34 17.02 -1.33
N PRO A 506 -1.58 16.68 -0.89
CA PRO A 506 -2.62 17.67 -0.70
C PRO A 506 -2.24 18.71 0.36
N LYS A 507 -1.50 18.35 1.42
CA LYS A 507 -0.97 19.33 2.40
C LYS A 507 -0.07 20.38 1.72
N ARG A 508 0.92 19.97 0.93
CA ARG A 508 1.80 20.90 0.17
C ARG A 508 0.99 21.81 -0.76
N TYR A 509 0.00 21.25 -1.46
CA TYR A 509 -0.86 22.07 -2.33
C TYR A 509 -1.80 23.00 -1.57
N ALA A 510 -2.25 22.63 -0.37
CA ALA A 510 -3.00 23.54 0.49
C ALA A 510 -2.13 24.76 0.85
N HIS A 511 -0.87 24.55 1.25
CA HIS A 511 0.08 25.63 1.51
C HIS A 511 0.35 26.51 0.27
N PHE A 512 0.58 25.90 -0.90
CA PHE A 512 0.75 26.62 -2.17
C PHE A 512 -0.45 27.50 -2.52
N LEU A 513 -1.65 27.00 -2.25
CA LEU A 513 -2.90 27.73 -2.43
C LEU A 513 -3.23 28.67 -1.26
N LYS A 514 -2.37 28.75 -0.25
CA LYS A 514 -2.52 29.52 1.00
C LYS A 514 -3.80 29.19 1.77
N LEU A 515 -4.12 27.91 1.80
CA LEU A 515 -5.19 27.34 2.59
C LEU A 515 -4.59 26.73 3.86
N HIS A 516 -5.35 26.75 4.95
CA HIS A 516 -5.06 25.88 6.08
C HIS A 516 -5.20 24.42 5.63
N ALA A 517 -4.28 23.56 6.07
CA ALA A 517 -4.31 22.14 5.76
C ALA A 517 -5.32 21.42 6.67
N GLU A 518 -6.01 20.40 6.12
CA GLU A 518 -6.94 19.57 6.88
C GLU A 518 -6.24 18.77 7.99
N LEU A 519 -4.96 18.41 7.81
CA LEU A 519 -4.14 17.68 8.77
C LEU A 519 -2.77 18.35 8.95
N ASP A 520 -2.29 18.40 10.19
CA ASP A 520 -0.94 18.84 10.52
C ASP A 520 0.02 17.65 10.63
N LEU A 521 0.30 17.01 9.49
CA LEU A 521 1.20 15.86 9.46
C LEU A 521 2.65 16.27 9.82
N PRO A 522 3.44 15.40 10.47
CA PRO A 522 4.85 15.67 10.77
C PRO A 522 5.69 15.84 9.49
N ALA A 523 6.94 16.32 9.61
CA ALA A 523 7.85 16.37 8.47
C ALA A 523 8.02 14.97 7.85
N LEU A 524 7.99 14.89 6.52
CA LEU A 524 8.20 13.63 5.81
C LEU A 524 9.70 13.44 5.63
N ILE A 525 10.24 12.34 6.16
CA ILE A 525 11.64 11.98 5.98
C ILE A 525 11.79 11.39 4.57
N PRO A 526 12.45 12.05 3.61
CA PRO A 526 12.49 11.59 2.22
C PRO A 526 13.27 10.26 2.08
N ALA A 527 13.06 9.57 0.96
CA ALA A 527 13.79 8.33 0.68
C ALA A 527 15.30 8.60 0.51
N SER A 528 16.15 7.76 1.11
CA SER A 528 17.59 7.84 0.89
C SER A 528 17.95 7.58 -0.57
N ARG A 529 18.79 8.45 -1.12
CA ARG A 529 19.33 8.35 -2.48
C ARG A 529 20.75 7.83 -2.53
N ASN A 530 21.39 7.69 -1.37
CA ASN A 530 22.77 7.24 -1.30
C ASN A 530 22.81 5.72 -1.54
N ARG A 531 23.56 5.27 -2.55
CA ARG A 531 23.77 3.83 -2.82
C ARG A 531 24.37 3.12 -1.61
N ALA A 532 25.28 3.76 -0.87
CA ALA A 532 25.89 3.17 0.32
C ALA A 532 24.85 2.95 1.44
N GLU A 533 23.92 3.88 1.62
CA GLU A 533 22.84 3.72 2.60
C GLU A 533 21.76 2.76 2.12
N PHE A 534 21.51 2.67 0.82
CA PHE A 534 20.66 1.61 0.26
C PHE A 534 21.24 0.23 0.58
N PHE A 535 22.54 0.01 0.35
CA PHE A 535 23.21 -1.24 0.70
C PHE A 535 23.28 -1.47 2.21
N SER A 536 23.45 -0.42 3.02
CA SER A 536 23.45 -0.56 4.49
C SER A 536 22.05 -0.89 5.02
N LYS A 537 20.98 -0.28 4.50
CA LYS A 537 19.59 -0.62 4.81
C LYS A 537 19.21 -2.02 4.32
N LEU A 538 19.72 -2.42 3.15
CA LEU A 538 19.55 -3.78 2.64
C LEU A 538 20.29 -4.80 3.51
N SER A 539 21.50 -4.47 3.99
CA SER A 539 22.25 -5.31 4.93
C SER A 539 21.59 -5.37 6.31
N ASN A 540 21.00 -4.26 6.76
CA ASN A 540 20.29 -4.12 8.03
C ASN A 540 18.81 -4.51 7.93
N SER A 541 18.35 -5.02 6.79
CA SER A 541 16.95 -5.38 6.53
C SER A 541 16.42 -6.41 7.52
N TYR A 542 17.32 -7.19 8.14
CA TYR A 542 16.99 -8.16 9.20
C TYR A 542 16.29 -7.52 10.41
N LYS A 543 16.50 -6.21 10.64
CA LYS A 543 15.82 -5.45 11.69
C LYS A 543 14.40 -5.01 11.30
N ALA A 544 14.09 -4.93 10.01
CA ALA A 544 12.88 -4.28 9.52
C ALA A 544 11.88 -5.20 8.81
N LEU A 545 12.31 -6.23 8.05
CA LEU A 545 11.39 -7.06 7.27
C LEU A 545 11.51 -8.57 7.50
N PRO A 546 10.35 -9.26 7.56
CA PRO A 546 10.28 -10.72 7.58
C PRO A 546 10.55 -11.40 6.22
N LEU A 547 10.26 -10.78 5.07
CA LEU A 547 10.34 -11.45 3.75
C LEU A 547 11.72 -11.41 3.05
N LEU A 548 12.60 -10.50 3.46
CA LEU A 548 13.94 -10.32 2.91
C LEU A 548 14.96 -10.28 4.05
N GLN A 549 14.80 -11.19 5.02
CA GLN A 549 15.91 -11.44 5.92
C GLN A 549 17.07 -11.99 5.09
N SER A 550 18.26 -11.49 5.38
CA SER A 550 19.51 -12.01 4.83
C SER A 550 19.54 -13.52 4.83
N THR A 551 18.90 -14.22 5.77
CA THR A 551 18.75 -15.68 5.84
C THR A 551 18.12 -16.33 4.60
N LEU A 552 17.08 -15.77 3.98
CA LEU A 552 16.46 -16.36 2.77
C LEU A 552 17.36 -16.16 1.54
N ILE A 553 17.87 -14.94 1.37
CA ILE A 553 18.83 -14.62 0.30
C ILE A 553 20.13 -15.43 0.49
N PHE A 554 20.62 -15.50 1.72
CA PHE A 554 21.77 -16.30 2.15
C PHE A 554 21.51 -17.78 1.97
N GLY A 555 20.28 -18.27 2.16
CA GLY A 555 19.88 -19.64 1.84
C GLY A 555 20.05 -19.94 0.36
N VAL A 556 19.57 -19.04 -0.51
CA VAL A 556 19.77 -19.17 -1.97
C VAL A 556 21.25 -19.04 -2.35
N ILE A 557 21.98 -18.07 -1.80
CA ILE A 557 23.41 -17.85 -2.09
C ILE A 557 24.25 -19.02 -1.59
N MET A 558 24.04 -19.51 -0.36
CA MET A 558 24.71 -20.68 0.21
C MET A 558 24.38 -21.93 -0.58
N GLY A 559 23.12 -22.08 -1.01
CA GLY A 559 22.70 -23.15 -1.90
C GLY A 559 23.42 -23.12 -3.24
N ALA A 560 23.53 -21.94 -3.86
CA ALA A 560 24.27 -21.73 -5.11
C ALA A 560 25.78 -21.96 -4.95
N ALA A 561 26.36 -21.54 -3.82
CA ALA A 561 27.75 -21.78 -3.48
C ALA A 561 28.01 -23.28 -3.26
N LEU A 562 27.13 -23.97 -2.53
CA LEU A 562 27.19 -25.42 -2.34
C LEU A 562 27.08 -26.15 -3.68
N ARG A 563 26.17 -25.71 -4.56
CA ARG A 563 26.07 -26.18 -5.94
C ARG A 563 27.41 -26.05 -6.68
N GLY A 564 28.01 -24.86 -6.64
CA GLY A 564 29.29 -24.58 -7.30
C GLY A 564 30.42 -25.43 -6.75
N ILE A 565 30.50 -25.61 -5.42
CA ILE A 565 31.51 -26.44 -4.76
C ILE A 565 31.36 -27.91 -5.15
N LEU A 566 30.15 -28.48 -5.07
CA LEU A 566 29.91 -29.88 -5.43
C LEU A 566 30.21 -30.14 -6.91
N TRP A 567 29.78 -29.23 -7.80
CA TRP A 567 30.11 -29.31 -9.21
C TRP A 567 31.62 -29.26 -9.45
N MET A 568 32.32 -28.34 -8.78
CA MET A 568 33.77 -28.19 -8.88
C MET A 568 34.52 -29.42 -8.36
N ILE A 569 34.09 -30.01 -7.24
CA ILE A 569 34.63 -31.26 -6.71
C ILE A 569 34.49 -32.36 -7.76
N GLY A 570 33.30 -32.54 -8.34
CA GLY A 570 33.10 -33.54 -9.39
C GLY A 570 33.99 -33.30 -10.61
N LYS A 571 34.17 -32.03 -11.01
CA LYS A 571 35.02 -31.68 -12.15
C LYS A 571 36.51 -31.90 -11.88
N LEU A 572 36.97 -31.63 -10.67
CA LEU A 572 38.35 -31.93 -10.25
C LEU A 572 38.55 -33.44 -10.14
N SER A 573 37.58 -34.18 -9.61
CA SER A 573 37.64 -35.64 -9.53
C SER A 573 37.69 -36.31 -10.91
N ASP A 574 36.97 -35.78 -11.90
CA ASP A 574 37.07 -36.17 -13.31
C ASP A 574 38.47 -35.90 -13.89
N MET A 575 39.08 -34.76 -13.54
CA MET A 575 40.45 -34.43 -13.95
C MET A 575 41.53 -35.31 -13.30
N PHE A 576 41.27 -35.86 -12.10
CA PHE A 576 42.21 -36.69 -11.33
C PHE A 576 41.84 -38.19 -11.31
N ASP A 577 40.91 -38.65 -12.16
CA ASP A 577 40.45 -40.04 -12.25
C ASP A 577 39.90 -40.65 -10.93
N ILE A 578 39.30 -39.83 -10.08
CA ILE A 578 38.65 -40.28 -8.83
C ILE A 578 37.21 -40.70 -9.14
N TRP A 579 37.05 -41.91 -9.68
CA TRP A 579 35.79 -42.43 -10.22
C TRP A 579 34.59 -42.36 -9.26
N GLN A 580 34.79 -42.43 -7.94
CA GLN A 580 33.69 -42.37 -6.96
C GLN A 580 33.00 -41.00 -6.88
N LEU A 581 33.61 -39.93 -7.40
CA LEU A 581 33.13 -38.55 -7.24
C LEU A 581 32.77 -37.85 -8.57
N ILE A 582 33.05 -38.48 -9.72
CA ILE A 582 32.76 -37.92 -11.05
C ILE A 582 31.25 -37.65 -11.23
N TRP A 583 30.39 -38.52 -10.70
CA TRP A 583 28.93 -38.36 -10.80
C TRP A 583 28.44 -37.01 -10.26
N LEU A 584 29.18 -36.40 -9.33
CA LEU A 584 28.80 -35.18 -8.64
C LEU A 584 28.67 -33.97 -9.58
N HIS A 585 29.40 -33.90 -10.69
CA HIS A 585 29.27 -32.80 -11.65
C HIS A 585 28.23 -33.06 -12.76
N ASN A 586 27.76 -34.30 -12.90
CA ASN A 586 26.74 -34.70 -13.90
C ASN A 586 25.33 -34.76 -13.31
N ALA A 587 25.20 -34.78 -11.98
CA ALA A 587 23.93 -34.88 -11.27
C ALA A 587 23.20 -33.52 -11.13
N ASN A 588 22.91 -32.83 -12.25
CA ASN A 588 22.31 -31.49 -12.24
C ASN A 588 21.09 -31.37 -11.31
N SER A 589 20.16 -32.33 -11.37
CA SER A 589 18.96 -32.33 -10.51
C SER A 589 19.28 -32.38 -9.02
N PHE A 590 20.30 -33.15 -8.60
CA PHE A 590 20.73 -33.22 -7.21
C PHE A 590 21.37 -31.91 -6.76
N ILE A 591 22.24 -31.34 -7.62
CA ILE A 591 22.95 -30.10 -7.32
C ILE A 591 21.97 -28.90 -7.30
N ASP A 592 20.95 -28.89 -8.18
CA ASP A 592 19.85 -27.91 -8.14
C ASP A 592 19.00 -28.06 -6.88
N ALA A 593 18.75 -29.30 -6.44
CA ALA A 593 18.03 -29.55 -5.19
C ALA A 593 18.76 -28.99 -3.96
N CYS A 594 20.10 -28.90 -3.97
CA CYS A 594 20.86 -28.26 -2.89
C CYS A 594 20.45 -26.79 -2.67
N ILE A 595 20.08 -26.06 -3.73
CA ILE A 595 19.59 -24.69 -3.63
C ILE A 595 18.27 -24.66 -2.85
N LEU A 596 17.34 -25.56 -3.21
CA LEU A 596 16.04 -25.67 -2.55
C LEU A 596 16.18 -26.12 -1.09
N ILE A 597 17.06 -27.08 -0.79
CA ILE A 597 17.32 -27.55 0.57
C ILE A 597 17.86 -26.42 1.44
N ALA A 598 18.88 -25.70 0.98
CA ALA A 598 19.43 -24.57 1.72
C ALA A 598 18.39 -23.47 1.94
N PHE A 599 17.57 -23.18 0.92
CA PHE A 599 16.44 -22.28 1.05
C PHE A 599 15.42 -22.76 2.09
N SER A 600 15.02 -24.03 2.07
CA SER A 600 14.07 -24.60 3.04
C SER A 600 14.60 -24.57 4.48
N ILE A 601 15.88 -24.90 4.69
CA ILE A 601 16.51 -24.81 6.03
C ILE A 601 16.50 -23.36 6.52
N SER A 602 16.83 -22.41 5.65
CA SER A 602 16.74 -20.99 5.98
C SER A 602 15.33 -20.55 6.36
N VAL A 603 14.30 -20.99 5.63
CA VAL A 603 12.89 -20.72 5.97
C VAL A 603 12.54 -21.31 7.34
N PHE A 604 12.97 -22.54 7.63
CA PHE A 604 12.70 -23.18 8.91
C PHE A 604 13.35 -22.45 10.09
N LEU A 605 14.64 -22.13 9.98
CA LEU A 605 15.36 -21.34 11.00
C LEU A 605 14.73 -19.96 11.18
N TRP A 606 14.25 -19.36 10.08
CA TRP A 606 13.54 -18.09 10.09
C TRP A 606 12.23 -18.16 10.90
N ILE A 607 11.36 -19.13 10.62
CA ILE A 607 10.07 -19.29 11.32
C ILE A 607 10.30 -19.43 12.83
N ASN A 608 11.23 -20.29 13.25
CA ASN A 608 11.47 -20.57 14.66
C ASN A 608 12.06 -19.38 15.43
N ASN A 609 12.84 -18.52 14.77
CA ASN A 609 13.40 -17.33 15.43
C ASN A 609 12.37 -16.21 15.61
N TYR A 610 11.43 -16.07 14.67
CA TYR A 610 10.42 -15.00 14.67
C TYR A 610 9.15 -15.36 15.44
N PHE A 611 8.81 -16.64 15.45
CA PHE A 611 7.73 -17.20 16.25
C PHE A 611 8.33 -18.22 17.23
N PRO A 612 9.22 -17.80 18.16
CA PRO A 612 9.59 -18.70 19.23
C PRO A 612 8.32 -19.07 19.99
N ASP A 613 8.22 -20.29 20.50
CA ASP A 613 7.19 -20.68 21.47
C ASP A 613 7.39 -19.84 22.75
N LEU A 614 6.97 -18.58 22.70
CA LEU A 614 7.15 -17.59 23.76
C LEU A 614 6.14 -17.89 24.85
N LYS A 615 6.62 -18.28 26.03
CA LYS A 615 5.89 -18.07 27.28
C LYS A 615 6.24 -16.66 27.75
N PRO A 616 5.38 -15.64 27.53
CA PRO A 616 5.77 -14.28 27.83
C PRO A 616 5.83 -14.12 29.35
N THR A 617 6.98 -13.66 29.86
CA THR A 617 7.20 -13.45 31.29
C THR A 617 6.53 -12.19 31.82
N ASN A 618 6.32 -11.18 30.95
CA ASN A 618 5.60 -9.95 31.24
C ASN A 618 4.59 -9.69 30.12
N ILE A 619 3.31 -9.95 30.38
CA ILE A 619 2.20 -9.69 29.45
C ILE A 619 1.55 -8.38 29.86
N GLY A 620 1.50 -7.40 28.95
CA GLY A 620 0.68 -6.21 29.17
C GLY A 620 -0.81 -6.61 29.18
N THR A 621 -1.49 -6.38 30.30
CA THR A 621 -2.96 -6.52 30.41
C THR A 621 -3.60 -5.20 29.97
N ASP A 622 -4.40 -5.25 28.91
CA ASP A 622 -5.15 -4.09 28.36
C ASP A 622 -4.27 -2.89 27.91
N PRO A 623 -3.39 -3.10 26.91
CA PRO A 623 -2.57 -2.02 26.37
C PRO A 623 -3.43 -0.99 25.62
N ASP A 624 -3.17 0.32 25.82
CA ASP A 624 -3.62 1.33 24.88
C ASP A 624 -2.86 1.15 23.56
N LEU A 625 -3.53 0.56 22.58
CA LEU A 625 -2.97 0.28 21.26
C LEU A 625 -2.64 1.57 20.49
N GLY A 626 -3.27 2.72 20.81
CA GLY A 626 -2.99 4.00 20.20
C GLY A 626 -1.57 4.51 20.49
N ASP A 627 -1.08 4.29 21.72
CA ASP A 627 0.28 4.68 22.14
C ASP A 627 1.38 3.96 21.35
N TYR A 628 1.08 2.80 20.76
CA TYR A 628 2.04 2.06 19.94
C TYR A 628 2.31 2.75 18.61
N PHE A 629 1.34 3.50 18.06
CA PHE A 629 1.53 4.29 16.85
C PHE A 629 2.31 5.58 17.08
N ALA A 630 2.33 6.08 18.32
CA ALA A 630 3.12 7.27 18.68
C ALA A 630 4.64 7.03 18.55
N THR A 631 5.08 5.76 18.62
CA THR A 631 6.49 5.38 18.50
C THR A 631 6.88 5.23 17.02
N THR A 632 7.62 6.21 16.50
CA THR A 632 7.92 6.39 15.07
C THR A 632 8.92 5.39 14.47
N VAL A 633 9.60 4.59 15.30
CA VAL A 633 10.70 3.71 14.89
C VAL A 633 10.38 2.23 15.11
N THR A 634 9.14 1.89 15.48
CA THR A 634 8.74 0.49 15.72
C THR A 634 8.88 -0.36 14.46
N LEU A 635 9.53 -1.51 14.61
CA LEU A 635 9.69 -2.53 13.57
C LEU A 635 9.07 -3.87 14.04
N PRO A 636 8.73 -4.78 13.12
CA PRO A 636 8.15 -6.08 13.49
C PRO A 636 8.93 -6.90 14.55
N PRO A 637 10.29 -6.89 14.62
CA PRO A 637 11.00 -7.56 15.71
C PRO A 637 10.83 -6.91 17.08
N ASP A 638 10.47 -5.62 17.15
CA ASP A 638 10.26 -4.89 18.41
C ASP A 638 8.86 -5.21 19.00
N SER A 639 8.46 -6.48 18.90
CA SER A 639 7.14 -6.94 19.34
C SER A 639 7.05 -6.90 20.86
N ARG A 640 5.96 -6.31 21.38
CA ARG A 640 5.62 -6.38 22.81
C ARG A 640 4.51 -7.42 22.99
N PRO A 641 4.69 -8.44 23.84
CA PRO A 641 3.64 -9.42 24.08
C PRO A 641 2.47 -8.76 24.80
N VAL A 642 1.29 -8.83 24.19
CA VAL A 642 0.03 -8.30 24.70
C VAL A 642 -1.02 -9.40 24.72
N LEU A 643 -1.91 -9.36 25.71
CA LEU A 643 -3.08 -10.23 25.74
C LEU A 643 -4.29 -9.44 25.26
N LEU A 644 -4.82 -9.82 24.11
CA LEU A 644 -6.06 -9.28 23.56
C LEU A 644 -7.16 -10.33 23.71
N SER A 645 -8.31 -9.93 24.25
CA SER A 645 -9.52 -10.76 24.26
C SER A 645 -10.54 -10.17 23.30
N GLY A 646 -11.00 -10.96 22.34
CA GLY A 646 -11.92 -10.51 21.31
C GLY A 646 -12.45 -11.65 20.45
N LYS A 647 -13.21 -11.29 19.43
CA LYS A 647 -13.68 -12.22 18.39
C LYS A 647 -12.79 -12.03 17.17
N LEU A 648 -12.15 -13.11 16.73
CA LEU A 648 -11.42 -13.14 15.47
C LEU A 648 -12.41 -13.04 14.31
N LEU A 649 -12.24 -12.04 13.46
CA LEU A 649 -13.04 -11.86 12.25
C LEU A 649 -12.29 -12.43 11.05
N GLY A 650 -13.01 -12.72 9.98
CA GLY A 650 -12.43 -13.32 8.79
C GLY A 650 -13.34 -14.32 8.08
N ARG A 651 -12.91 -14.72 6.89
CA ARG A 651 -13.54 -15.81 6.15
C ARG A 651 -13.49 -17.12 6.94
N SER A 652 -14.54 -17.91 6.78
CA SER A 652 -14.62 -19.26 7.33
C SER A 652 -14.23 -20.33 6.30
N GLY A 653 -13.94 -21.53 6.81
CA GLY A 653 -13.78 -22.73 6.00
C GLY A 653 -12.54 -22.73 5.10
N LEU A 654 -12.63 -23.40 3.96
CA LEU A 654 -11.51 -23.55 3.03
C LEU A 654 -11.05 -22.22 2.41
N ARG A 655 -11.90 -21.19 2.46
CA ARG A 655 -11.61 -19.84 1.93
C ARG A 655 -10.59 -19.08 2.75
N ASN A 656 -10.28 -19.55 3.95
CA ASN A 656 -9.28 -19.00 4.86
C ASN A 656 -8.25 -20.03 5.30
N TRP A 657 -8.01 -21.08 4.50
CA TRP A 657 -7.19 -22.22 4.93
C TRP A 657 -5.74 -21.83 5.31
N LEU A 658 -5.17 -20.79 4.70
CA LEU A 658 -3.83 -20.28 5.02
C LEU A 658 -3.87 -19.06 5.96
N GLY A 659 -5.01 -18.75 6.57
CA GLY A 659 -5.16 -17.56 7.43
C GLY A 659 -5.07 -16.23 6.68
N GLN A 660 -5.36 -16.23 5.38
CA GLN A 660 -5.26 -15.07 4.50
C GLN A 660 -6.21 -13.90 4.83
N ASP A 661 -7.29 -14.16 5.56
CA ASP A 661 -8.27 -13.16 5.98
C ASP A 661 -8.55 -13.35 7.47
N LEU A 662 -7.61 -12.94 8.32
CA LEU A 662 -7.72 -12.91 9.77
C LEU A 662 -7.61 -11.47 10.24
N ILE A 663 -8.67 -10.98 10.91
CA ILE A 663 -8.86 -9.58 11.29
C ILE A 663 -9.13 -9.48 12.78
#